data_AF-A0A6N2V6J7-F1
#
_entry.id   AF-A0A6N2V6J7-F1
#
_cell.length_a   1.000
_cell.length_b   1.000
_cell.length_c   1.000
_cell.angle_alpha   90.00
_cell.angle_beta   90.00
_cell.angle_gamma   90.00
#
_symmetry.space_group_name_H-M   'P 1'
#
loop_
_entity.id
_entity.type
_entity.pdbx_description
1 polymer ?
#
loop_
_entity_poly.entity_id
_entity_poly.type
_entity_poly.pdbx_seq_one_letter_code
_entity_poly.pdbx_strand_id
1 'polypeptide(L)'
;MNKKLFLGMFAAAGMLFATSCSNDELDVVQSGNEAQVTFSLAAEGGIATRAISDGTGAKKLVYAVYNASGELIETIANTDVNGQIVDNSAFDNGLTENVTITLAKGQQYTVAFWAQNPNCTAYTTTDLKNVTIDYAGLNNDETRDAFFKAETFTVTGNTEIDVVLKRPFAQINVGVYQTDWDAAKASGIEIEKSKVTIENAATSINLLTGEVGGEQTVEYGFDIIPAQFATPETLDVDLDKDGTKENYVYLSMSYILANDETTGYAKTALEDLDFTFAPISGNNINFSEGLNAVPVQRNWRTNIIGKILTGDVTFNITIDPIYDGEYNNGEAQPVNINGVYYATIQDAVNNVNDGDVIKVATGTYTEVVKVASGKNFTLEAAGPNVVIAALDHQSNGTPSTVKVKGITFDNSITLAGWFTGTAQNIAPCVGAWGGNLTFEDCTFIVAGISGRETGVMTWWTTENNVMSLSFNNCTFEGQNDHANARAMQIYGYVNMEVSNCTFNTNKDYTLKYVANEGNIATFSNNIVNNSENFVELGSSVYPGSNYTANIINNTLGNGVNTHIIANNENQNVNLNGNVSVIAEGVVKDANGNYIASSNEGITNAISDGATTINLIQGNYVIPSSAQGKTLTIIGTGTPEDVKVAVTKVGSGGENCDYGLDGSTVTFESITITTNSSTYIGYARCNGTYKNCVINGTYTLYGDSKFERCTFNVSGDVYNIWTWGAKNMEFDRCTFNSDGKALLLYQEGTNTVNLTVKSCIFNDNGGLTSKKAAIEIGDASYGATPTYNVTVSGTTVNGYEINNEGFNTGTTLWGNKNSMPAERLNVTIDGVNVY
;
A
#
# COMPACT_ATOMS: atom_id res chain seq x y z
N MET A 1 33.59 -1.21 81.42
CA MET A 1 34.11 -0.44 82.56
C MET A 1 34.50 0.95 82.03
N ASN A 2 33.94 2.01 82.63
CA ASN A 2 34.19 3.46 82.45
C ASN A 2 34.02 4.08 81.04
N LYS A 3 32.99 4.90 80.76
CA LYS A 3 32.64 6.26 81.23
C LYS A 3 33.40 7.40 80.51
N LYS A 4 32.58 8.24 79.87
CA LYS A 4 32.65 9.72 79.72
C LYS A 4 33.44 10.27 78.52
N LEU A 5 32.87 11.03 77.57
CA LEU A 5 31.98 12.23 77.61
C LEU A 5 32.79 13.54 77.65
N PHE A 6 32.60 14.40 76.65
CA PHE A 6 32.56 15.89 76.62
C PHE A 6 32.67 16.31 75.14
N LEU A 7 31.63 16.68 74.39
CA LEU A 7 30.67 17.81 74.45
C LEU A 7 31.30 19.19 74.65
N GLY A 8 31.27 20.00 73.58
CA GLY A 8 31.50 21.44 73.57
C GLY A 8 30.66 22.09 72.47
N MET A 9 29.45 22.46 72.84
CA MET A 9 28.46 23.25 72.09
C MET A 9 28.89 24.72 72.08
N PHE A 10 28.69 25.49 71.00
CA PHE A 10 28.11 26.85 71.03
C PHE A 10 27.84 27.39 69.62
N ALA A 11 26.76 28.16 69.56
CA ALA A 11 26.02 28.63 68.40
C ALA A 11 26.21 30.14 68.14
N ALA A 12 25.49 30.64 67.14
CA ALA A 12 25.17 32.02 66.76
C ALA A 12 26.17 32.69 65.79
N ALA A 13 25.83 32.86 64.50
CA ALA A 13 24.87 33.79 63.89
C ALA A 13 25.46 35.19 63.61
N GLY A 14 25.46 35.61 62.32
CA GLY A 14 25.87 36.95 61.91
C GLY A 14 25.87 37.17 60.39
N MET A 15 24.77 37.77 59.91
CA MET A 15 24.39 38.30 58.59
C MET A 15 25.49 38.91 57.67
N LEU A 16 25.51 38.54 56.39
CA LEU A 16 25.11 39.25 55.14
C LEU A 16 26.14 40.20 54.44
N PHE A 17 26.36 39.83 53.17
CA PHE A 17 26.70 40.56 51.93
C PHE A 17 28.09 41.19 51.64
N ALA A 18 28.77 40.48 50.72
CA ALA A 18 29.40 40.91 49.46
C ALA A 18 30.59 41.88 49.48
N THR A 19 31.77 41.40 49.07
CA THR A 19 32.48 41.78 47.82
C THR A 19 33.83 41.04 47.68
N SER A 20 34.10 40.59 46.44
CA SER A 20 35.38 40.40 45.74
C SER A 20 36.59 39.67 46.39
N CYS A 21 36.97 38.58 45.70
CA CYS A 21 38.31 38.03 45.44
C CYS A 21 39.43 38.16 46.49
N SER A 22 39.89 37.03 47.01
CA SER A 22 41.28 36.54 46.82
C SER A 22 41.40 35.13 47.39
N ASN A 23 42.11 34.26 46.66
CA ASN A 23 42.59 32.96 47.14
C ASN A 23 43.39 33.15 48.42
N ASP A 24 42.95 32.53 49.51
CA ASP A 24 43.84 32.18 50.61
C ASP A 24 44.01 30.65 50.59
N GLU A 25 45.18 30.24 50.11
CA GLU A 25 45.76 28.95 50.44
C GLU A 25 45.83 28.81 51.96
N LEU A 26 45.02 27.91 52.51
CA LEU A 26 45.30 27.32 53.82
C LEU A 26 45.74 25.88 53.59
N ASP A 27 47.06 25.76 53.62
CA ASP A 27 47.91 24.58 53.65
C ASP A 27 47.35 23.51 54.62
N VAL A 28 46.60 22.55 54.07
CA VAL A 28 46.23 21.34 54.79
C VAL A 28 47.40 20.38 54.63
N VAL A 29 48.07 20.07 55.74
CA VAL A 29 49.19 19.12 55.83
C VAL A 29 48.85 17.82 55.09
N GLN A 30 49.34 17.67 53.86
CA GLN A 30 49.28 16.43 53.09
C GLN A 30 50.10 15.36 53.82
N SER A 31 49.49 14.20 54.07
CA SER A 31 50.29 13.01 54.33
C SER A 31 51.18 12.78 53.11
N GLY A 32 52.46 12.42 53.27
CA GLY A 32 53.43 12.34 52.16
C GLY A 32 53.05 11.38 51.00
N ASN A 33 51.93 10.66 51.13
CA ASN A 33 51.44 9.63 50.22
C ASN A 33 50.28 10.09 49.31
N GLU A 34 49.76 11.31 49.43
CA GLU A 34 48.70 11.87 48.57
C GLU A 34 49.27 12.90 47.56
N ALA A 35 48.60 13.05 46.41
CA ALA A 35 48.94 14.00 45.34
C ALA A 35 47.67 14.61 44.73
N GLN A 36 47.77 15.87 44.28
CA GLN A 36 46.73 16.54 43.51
C GLN A 36 46.91 16.30 42.02
N VAL A 37 45.88 15.76 41.37
CA VAL A 37 45.82 15.56 39.92
C VAL A 37 44.79 16.50 39.36
N THR A 38 45.22 17.42 38.51
CA THR A 38 44.35 18.36 37.79
C THR A 38 44.11 17.84 36.38
N PHE A 39 42.86 17.77 35.95
CA PHE A 39 42.49 17.44 34.58
C PHE A 39 42.05 18.70 33.87
N SER A 40 42.71 18.99 32.76
CA SER A 40 42.39 20.08 31.85
C SER A 40 41.52 19.50 30.74
N LEU A 41 40.20 19.57 30.94
CA LEU A 41 39.19 19.00 30.07
C LEU A 41 38.93 19.93 28.89
N ALA A 42 38.79 19.37 27.70
CA ALA A 42 38.35 20.09 26.51
C ALA A 42 37.23 19.29 25.82
N ALA A 43 36.05 19.89 25.67
CA ALA A 43 35.01 19.36 24.80
C ALA A 43 35.40 19.63 23.33
N GLU A 44 35.26 18.63 22.47
CA GLU A 44 35.59 18.78 21.05
C GLU A 44 34.61 19.73 20.35
N GLY A 45 35.09 20.96 20.12
CA GLY A 45 34.42 21.92 19.25
C GLY A 45 34.63 21.55 17.79
N GLY A 46 33.53 21.37 17.05
CA GLY A 46 33.60 21.33 15.59
C GLY A 46 34.22 22.63 15.05
N ILE A 47 34.84 22.57 13.87
CA ILE A 47 35.45 23.75 13.23
C ILE A 47 34.45 24.93 13.20
N ALA A 48 34.77 25.96 13.98
CA ALA A 48 34.26 27.34 14.09
C ALA A 48 32.92 27.73 13.40
N THR A 49 32.03 28.35 14.23
CA THR A 49 30.99 29.40 13.96
C THR A 49 29.48 29.09 13.91
N ARG A 50 28.96 27.91 14.29
CA ARG A 50 27.51 27.59 14.13
C ARG A 50 26.83 27.08 15.42
N ALA A 51 25.52 27.27 15.60
CA ALA A 51 24.84 26.95 16.85
C ALA A 51 24.54 25.45 17.08
N ILE A 52 24.62 24.62 16.03
CA ILE A 52 24.42 23.16 16.11
C ILE A 52 25.78 22.45 16.17
N SER A 53 25.96 21.59 17.17
CA SER A 53 27.13 20.73 17.39
C SER A 53 28.44 21.49 17.62
N ASP A 54 28.39 22.72 18.15
CA ASP A 54 29.57 23.45 18.58
C ASP A 54 30.09 23.03 19.97
N GLY A 55 29.33 22.21 20.69
CA GLY A 55 29.65 21.71 22.03
C GLY A 55 29.45 22.73 23.15
N THR A 56 29.07 23.97 22.85
CA THR A 56 28.95 25.04 23.86
C THR A 56 27.80 24.80 24.84
N GLY A 57 26.81 23.99 24.45
CA GLY A 57 25.68 23.59 25.29
C GLY A 57 26.03 22.63 26.42
N ALA A 58 27.20 21.96 26.40
CA ALA A 58 27.58 20.96 27.39
C ALA A 58 28.05 21.57 28.72
N LYS A 59 27.12 22.16 29.49
CA LYS A 59 27.41 22.88 30.75
C LYS A 59 27.27 22.06 32.03
N LYS A 60 27.06 20.76 31.93
CA LYS A 60 27.01 19.83 33.07
C LYS A 60 28.07 18.76 32.90
N LEU A 61 28.94 18.58 33.89
CA LEU A 61 29.97 17.55 33.94
C LEU A 61 29.69 16.58 35.10
N VAL A 62 29.75 15.29 34.80
CA VAL A 62 29.65 14.19 35.76
C VAL A 62 30.91 13.34 35.63
N TYR A 63 31.58 13.04 36.73
CA TYR A 63 32.78 12.21 36.70
C TYR A 63 32.97 11.35 37.94
N ALA A 64 33.64 10.21 37.77
CA ALA A 64 33.91 9.25 38.84
C ALA A 64 35.29 8.60 38.70
N VAL A 65 35.87 8.21 39.84
CA VAL A 65 37.21 7.62 39.91
C VAL A 65 37.10 6.12 40.17
N TYR A 66 37.85 5.34 39.38
CA TYR A 66 37.92 3.89 39.46
C TYR A 66 39.35 3.45 39.79
N ASN A 67 39.47 2.37 40.58
CA ASN A 67 40.76 1.76 40.87
C ASN A 67 41.30 0.96 39.66
N ALA A 68 42.52 0.42 39.77
CA ALA A 68 43.15 -0.38 38.71
C ALA A 68 42.38 -1.67 38.32
N SER A 69 41.46 -2.15 39.16
CA SER A 69 40.57 -3.29 38.84
C SER A 69 39.26 -2.82 38.19
N GLY A 70 39.10 -1.52 37.95
CA GLY A 70 37.89 -0.91 37.43
C GLY A 70 36.77 -0.76 38.47
N GLU A 71 37.01 -0.90 39.77
CA GLU A 71 35.99 -0.74 40.80
C GLU A 71 35.85 0.73 41.21
N LEU A 72 34.61 1.19 41.43
CA LEU A 72 34.30 2.57 41.80
C LEU A 72 34.88 2.91 43.18
N ILE A 73 35.48 4.09 43.32
CA ILE A 73 35.97 4.62 44.60
C ILE A 73 34.96 5.64 45.14
N GLU A 74 34.08 5.20 46.03
CA GLU A 74 33.02 6.02 46.62
C GLU A 74 33.50 7.05 47.65
N THR A 75 34.77 6.97 48.08
CA THR A 75 35.32 7.79 49.17
C THR A 75 36.08 9.03 48.71
N ILE A 76 36.02 9.38 47.42
CA ILE A 76 36.62 10.62 46.92
C ILE A 76 35.87 11.83 47.50
N ALA A 77 36.57 12.92 47.81
CA ALA A 77 35.92 14.11 48.35
C ALA A 77 34.91 14.71 47.34
N ASN A 78 33.81 15.25 47.86
CA ASN A 78 32.73 15.90 47.08
C ASN A 78 31.91 14.97 46.17
N THR A 79 31.98 13.65 46.36
CA THR A 79 31.09 12.72 45.67
C THR A 79 29.65 12.79 46.22
N ASP A 80 28.70 12.52 45.33
CA ASP A 80 27.29 12.33 45.65
C ASP A 80 27.00 10.92 46.19
N VAL A 81 25.71 10.58 46.32
CA VAL A 81 25.25 9.27 46.80
C VAL A 81 25.62 8.09 45.88
N ASN A 82 26.04 8.36 44.64
CA ASN A 82 26.46 7.37 43.66
C ASN A 82 27.99 7.30 43.52
N GLY A 83 28.75 7.99 44.39
CA GLY A 83 30.22 8.04 44.30
C GLY A 83 30.74 8.92 43.16
N GLN A 84 29.94 9.86 42.66
CA GLN A 84 30.26 10.71 41.50
C GLN A 84 30.36 12.17 41.88
N ILE A 85 31.15 12.96 41.14
CA ILE A 85 31.19 14.42 41.30
C ILE A 85 30.39 15.04 40.16
N VAL A 86 29.49 15.96 40.49
CA VAL A 86 28.60 16.64 39.54
C VAL A 86 28.83 18.14 39.61
N ASP A 87 29.22 18.72 38.48
CA ASP A 87 29.30 20.16 38.26
C ASP A 87 28.21 20.59 37.27
N ASN A 88 27.29 21.46 37.69
CA ASN A 88 26.18 21.95 36.85
C ASN A 88 26.48 23.29 36.17
N SER A 89 27.73 23.75 36.25
CA SER A 89 28.26 25.01 35.68
C SER A 89 29.59 24.78 34.97
N ALA A 90 29.85 23.55 34.52
CA ALA A 90 31.07 23.19 33.84
C ALA A 90 31.15 23.92 32.49
N PHE A 91 32.36 24.24 32.04
CA PHE A 91 32.61 24.89 30.75
C PHE A 91 31.96 26.28 30.58
N ASP A 92 31.54 26.96 31.66
CA ASP A 92 30.82 28.26 31.58
C ASP A 92 31.57 29.34 30.77
N ASN A 93 32.90 29.25 30.70
CA ASN A 93 33.76 30.21 30.00
C ASN A 93 34.26 29.73 28.61
N GLY A 94 33.71 28.64 28.05
CA GLY A 94 34.09 28.17 26.72
C GLY A 94 33.86 26.67 26.52
N LEU A 95 34.88 25.99 25.98
CA LEU A 95 34.92 24.54 25.76
C LEU A 95 35.94 23.84 26.65
N THR A 96 36.53 24.55 27.61
CA THR A 96 37.55 24.02 28.53
C THR A 96 37.09 24.11 29.98
N GLU A 97 37.44 23.11 30.80
CA GLU A 97 37.11 23.02 32.23
C GLU A 97 38.26 22.38 33.01
N ASN A 98 38.51 22.81 34.26
CA ASN A 98 39.59 22.26 35.08
C ASN A 98 39.03 21.62 36.35
N VAL A 99 39.26 20.32 36.53
CA VAL A 99 38.86 19.60 37.74
C VAL A 99 40.07 19.03 38.48
N THR A 100 40.09 19.13 39.81
CA THR A 100 41.23 18.65 40.62
C THR A 100 40.79 17.58 41.62
N ILE A 101 41.49 16.45 41.62
CA ILE A 101 41.22 15.29 42.47
C ILE A 101 42.46 14.96 43.30
N THR A 102 42.29 14.65 44.59
CA THR A 102 43.40 14.16 45.44
C THR A 102 43.42 12.63 45.44
N LEU A 103 44.54 12.04 45.03
CA LEU A 103 44.72 10.59 44.85
C LEU A 103 46.02 10.08 45.49
N ALA A 104 46.09 8.80 45.84
CA ALA A 104 47.28 8.22 46.46
C ALA A 104 48.40 7.97 45.43
N LYS A 105 49.63 8.33 45.79
CA LYS A 105 50.83 8.12 44.95
C LYS A 105 51.12 6.63 44.76
N GLY A 106 51.64 6.28 43.60
CA GLY A 106 52.04 4.94 43.21
C GLY A 106 50.90 4.02 42.76
N GLN A 107 49.66 4.53 42.69
CA GLN A 107 48.49 3.78 42.25
C GLN A 107 48.07 4.18 40.83
N GLN A 108 47.47 3.23 40.12
CA GLN A 108 46.81 3.46 38.83
C GLN A 108 45.32 3.68 39.04
N TYR A 109 44.76 4.68 38.35
CA TYR A 109 43.35 5.01 38.38
C TYR A 109 42.83 5.23 36.96
N THR A 110 41.53 5.08 36.81
CA THR A 110 40.77 5.52 35.64
C THR A 110 39.74 6.55 36.08
N VAL A 111 39.68 7.70 35.43
CA VAL A 111 38.60 8.69 35.66
C VAL A 111 37.72 8.74 34.42
N ALA A 112 36.43 8.47 34.60
CA ALA A 112 35.43 8.58 33.53
C ALA A 112 34.72 9.92 33.64
N PHE A 113 34.68 10.66 32.54
CA PHE A 113 34.05 11.97 32.40
C PHE A 113 32.87 11.88 31.43
N TRP A 114 31.76 12.53 31.77
CA TRP A 114 30.58 12.72 30.94
C TRP A 114 30.13 14.18 31.01
N ALA A 115 30.08 14.87 29.87
CA ALA A 115 29.59 16.23 29.74
C ALA A 115 28.33 16.28 28.87
N GLN A 116 27.33 17.06 29.27
CA GLN A 116 26.06 17.20 28.54
C GLN A 116 25.42 18.56 28.81
N ASN A 117 24.32 18.86 28.11
CA ASN A 117 23.47 20.00 28.45
C ASN A 117 22.78 19.78 29.82
N PRO A 118 22.78 20.77 30.75
CA PRO A 118 22.08 20.66 32.03
C PRO A 118 20.58 20.39 31.90
N ASN A 119 19.95 20.85 30.81
CA ASN A 119 18.52 20.66 30.55
C ASN A 119 18.21 19.35 29.82
N CYS A 120 19.23 18.57 29.43
CA CYS A 120 19.02 17.29 28.76
C CYS A 120 18.54 16.24 29.77
N THR A 121 17.38 15.66 29.51
CA THR A 121 16.79 14.57 30.32
C THR A 121 16.97 13.19 29.68
N ALA A 122 17.57 13.11 28.50
CA ALA A 122 17.71 11.87 27.74
C ALA A 122 18.72 10.87 28.34
N TYR A 123 19.58 11.31 29.27
CA TYR A 123 20.71 10.52 29.76
C TYR A 123 20.63 10.28 31.26
N THR A 124 20.70 9.01 31.66
CA THR A 124 20.83 8.62 33.07
C THR A 124 22.28 8.27 33.37
N THR A 125 22.94 9.11 34.16
CA THR A 125 24.37 9.02 34.47
C THR A 125 24.65 8.47 35.88
N THR A 126 23.67 7.85 36.55
CA THR A 126 23.84 7.33 37.94
C THR A 126 24.84 6.19 38.05
N ASP A 127 25.18 5.55 36.93
CA ASP A 127 26.26 4.57 36.80
C ASP A 127 27.04 4.85 35.51
N LEU A 128 28.30 5.29 35.62
CA LEU A 128 29.12 5.61 34.43
C LEU A 128 29.66 4.36 33.72
N LYS A 129 29.45 3.15 34.24
CA LYS A 129 29.64 1.89 33.48
C LYS A 129 28.41 1.50 32.68
N ASN A 130 27.27 2.16 32.88
CA ASN A 130 26.02 1.88 32.21
C ASN A 130 25.18 3.17 32.08
N VAL A 131 25.68 4.13 31.30
CA VAL A 131 24.91 5.33 30.98
C VAL A 131 23.81 4.90 30.03
N THR A 132 22.54 5.04 30.44
CA THR A 132 21.38 4.64 29.64
C THR A 132 20.77 5.83 28.91
N ILE A 133 20.24 5.57 27.73
CA ILE A 133 19.67 6.57 26.82
C ILE A 133 18.16 6.37 26.70
N ASP A 134 17.41 7.42 27.01
CA ASP A 134 16.00 7.57 26.68
C ASP A 134 15.87 8.31 25.34
N TYR A 135 15.25 7.64 24.37
CA TYR A 135 15.00 8.19 23.04
C TYR A 135 13.65 8.89 22.91
N ALA A 136 12.82 8.94 23.97
CA ALA A 136 11.62 9.75 23.97
C ALA A 136 11.99 11.24 23.81
N GLY A 137 11.53 11.86 22.73
CA GLY A 137 11.87 13.26 22.45
C GLY A 137 11.41 13.73 21.08
N LEU A 138 11.82 14.95 20.76
CA LEU A 138 11.59 15.57 19.46
C LEU A 138 12.86 15.53 18.62
N ASN A 139 12.69 15.63 17.31
CA ASN A 139 13.80 15.73 16.38
C ASN A 139 14.45 17.13 16.49
N ASN A 140 15.64 17.33 15.91
CA ASN A 140 16.32 18.63 15.89
C ASN A 140 16.65 19.21 17.29
N ASP A 141 16.70 18.37 18.34
CA ASP A 141 17.00 18.78 19.70
C ASP A 141 18.52 18.82 19.97
N GLU A 142 19.09 20.01 19.92
CA GLU A 142 20.51 20.25 20.19
C GLU A 142 20.90 20.06 21.66
N THR A 143 19.95 20.02 22.60
CA THR A 143 20.29 19.74 24.00
C THR A 143 20.84 18.33 24.21
N ARG A 144 20.65 17.44 23.23
CA ARG A 144 21.11 16.05 23.27
C ARG A 144 22.59 15.90 22.92
N ASP A 145 23.31 16.95 22.55
CA ASP A 145 24.76 16.87 22.38
C ASP A 145 25.46 16.53 23.71
N ALA A 146 26.44 15.63 23.66
CA ALA A 146 27.13 15.13 24.84
C ALA A 146 28.55 14.67 24.49
N PHE A 147 29.41 14.57 25.51
CA PHE A 147 30.81 14.21 25.37
C PHE A 147 31.25 13.29 26.49
N PHE A 148 32.20 12.40 26.22
CA PHE A 148 32.77 11.53 27.24
C PHE A 148 34.24 11.20 26.97
N LYS A 149 34.93 10.78 28.02
CA LYS A 149 36.27 10.17 27.96
C LYS A 149 36.54 9.41 29.24
N ALA A 150 37.19 8.25 29.14
CA ALA A 150 37.87 7.63 30.26
C ALA A 150 39.39 7.82 30.12
N GLU A 151 40.04 8.31 31.17
CA GLU A 151 41.47 8.57 31.21
C GLU A 151 42.13 7.68 32.26
N THR A 152 43.09 6.84 31.85
CA THR A 152 43.79 5.89 32.73
C THR A 152 45.24 6.30 32.89
N PHE A 153 45.68 6.50 34.13
CA PHE A 153 47.00 7.05 34.44
C PHE A 153 47.52 6.54 35.78
N THR A 154 48.82 6.74 36.04
CA THR A 154 49.47 6.39 37.31
C THR A 154 49.87 7.65 38.05
N VAL A 155 49.49 7.77 39.33
CA VAL A 155 49.78 8.94 40.15
C VAL A 155 51.22 8.88 40.66
N THR A 156 52.12 9.68 40.09
CA THR A 156 53.53 9.74 40.54
C THR A 156 53.83 10.93 41.46
N GLY A 157 52.93 11.92 41.50
CA GLY A 157 53.06 13.18 42.21
C GLY A 157 51.96 14.15 41.76
N ASN A 158 52.04 15.43 42.14
CA ASN A 158 51.12 16.42 41.62
C ASN A 158 51.33 16.55 40.09
N THR A 159 50.27 16.49 39.31
CA THR A 159 50.35 16.52 37.84
C THR A 159 49.11 17.15 37.23
N GLU A 160 49.28 17.66 36.02
CA GLU A 160 48.20 18.09 35.14
C GLU A 160 48.07 17.09 33.98
N ILE A 161 46.83 16.77 33.57
CA ILE A 161 46.54 15.83 32.48
C ILE A 161 45.53 16.50 31.53
N ASP A 162 45.91 16.66 30.27
CA ASP A 162 45.02 17.16 29.22
C ASP A 162 44.09 16.03 28.75
N VAL A 163 42.77 16.30 28.73
CA VAL A 163 41.76 15.30 28.36
C VAL A 163 40.79 15.89 27.34
N VAL A 164 40.74 15.31 26.14
CA VAL A 164 39.75 15.68 25.12
C VAL A 164 38.55 14.75 25.21
N LEU A 165 37.36 15.34 25.44
CA LEU A 165 36.08 14.64 25.48
C LEU A 165 35.49 14.56 24.07
N LYS A 166 35.03 13.36 23.68
CA LYS A 166 34.47 13.07 22.35
C LYS A 166 33.01 12.69 22.43
N ARG A 167 32.24 12.86 21.35
CA ARG A 167 30.82 12.52 21.34
C ARG A 167 30.61 11.01 21.45
N PRO A 168 29.68 10.54 22.31
CA PRO A 168 29.24 9.16 22.32
C PRO A 168 28.27 8.85 21.18
N PHE A 169 27.70 9.88 20.54
CA PHE A 169 26.66 9.75 19.52
C PHE A 169 27.21 10.01 18.11
N ALA A 170 26.58 9.39 17.12
CA ALA A 170 26.63 9.82 15.72
C ALA A 170 25.59 10.92 15.51
N GLN A 171 25.91 11.91 14.67
CA GLN A 171 24.93 12.89 14.21
C GLN A 171 24.46 12.51 12.80
N ILE A 172 23.15 12.56 12.55
CA ILE A 172 22.56 12.34 11.23
C ILE A 172 21.86 13.62 10.79
N ASN A 173 22.16 14.05 9.57
CA ASN A 173 21.70 15.31 9.01
C ASN A 173 21.06 15.10 7.66
N VAL A 174 19.98 15.81 7.39
CA VAL A 174 19.36 15.86 6.05
C VAL A 174 19.38 17.29 5.54
N GLY A 175 19.90 17.48 4.33
CA GLY A 175 19.89 18.75 3.63
C GLY A 175 19.42 18.62 2.18
N VAL A 176 18.93 19.72 1.63
CA VAL A 176 18.50 19.77 0.23
C VAL A 176 19.20 20.87 -0.55
N TYR A 177 19.30 20.66 -1.87
CA TYR A 177 19.77 21.69 -2.78
C TYR A 177 18.86 22.92 -2.69
N GLN A 178 19.47 24.11 -2.75
CA GLN A 178 18.72 25.38 -2.76
C GLN A 178 17.67 25.41 -3.89
N THR A 179 18.00 24.85 -5.04
CA THR A 179 17.10 24.76 -6.20
C THR A 179 15.86 23.89 -5.94
N ASP A 180 16.00 22.80 -5.18
CA ASP A 180 14.89 21.93 -4.81
C ASP A 180 13.97 22.60 -3.78
N TRP A 181 14.57 23.26 -2.80
CA TRP A 181 13.85 24.10 -1.83
C TRP A 181 13.06 25.23 -2.49
N ASP A 182 13.68 25.98 -3.40
CA ASP A 182 13.02 27.06 -4.11
C ASP A 182 11.90 26.55 -5.02
N ALA A 183 12.05 25.36 -5.63
CA ALA A 183 11.02 24.71 -6.43
C ALA A 183 9.83 24.26 -5.57
N ALA A 184 10.08 23.70 -4.38
CA ALA A 184 9.03 23.37 -3.43
C ALA A 184 8.26 24.62 -2.99
N LYS A 185 8.97 25.71 -2.66
CA LYS A 185 8.37 27.01 -2.32
C LYS A 185 7.54 27.59 -3.46
N ALA A 186 8.04 27.54 -4.70
CA ALA A 186 7.30 27.98 -5.88
C ALA A 186 6.01 27.17 -6.12
N SER A 187 5.99 25.93 -5.64
CA SER A 187 4.82 25.04 -5.66
C SER A 187 3.90 25.22 -4.44
N GLY A 188 4.16 26.19 -3.57
CA GLY A 188 3.35 26.49 -2.38
C GLY A 188 3.68 25.63 -1.16
N ILE A 189 4.79 24.88 -1.18
CA ILE A 189 5.22 24.00 -0.09
C ILE A 189 6.45 24.60 0.60
N GLU A 190 6.29 25.05 1.84
CA GLU A 190 7.38 25.52 2.70
C GLU A 190 7.46 24.63 3.94
N ILE A 191 8.58 23.91 4.10
CA ILE A 191 8.79 22.97 5.21
C ILE A 191 9.00 23.74 6.51
N GLU A 192 8.29 23.33 7.55
CA GLU A 192 8.40 23.89 8.90
C GLU A 192 9.06 22.91 9.88
N LYS A 193 8.68 21.63 9.82
CA LYS A 193 9.08 20.63 10.83
C LYS A 193 9.59 19.34 10.21
N SER A 194 10.40 18.61 10.96
CA SER A 194 10.84 17.26 10.60
C SER A 194 10.73 16.30 11.78
N LYS A 195 10.52 15.01 11.47
CA LYS A 195 10.61 13.87 12.40
C LYS A 195 11.41 12.74 11.76
N VAL A 196 11.87 11.78 12.56
CA VAL A 196 12.61 10.62 12.05
C VAL A 196 12.33 9.36 12.86
N THR A 197 12.28 8.21 12.17
CA THR A 197 12.35 6.87 12.76
C THR A 197 13.69 6.22 12.40
N ILE A 198 14.37 5.61 13.38
CA ILE A 198 15.68 4.98 13.21
C ILE A 198 15.67 3.62 13.90
N GLU A 199 15.98 2.55 13.17
CA GLU A 199 16.04 1.20 13.72
C GLU A 199 17.41 0.87 14.34
N ASN A 200 17.41 -0.13 15.21
CA ASN A 200 18.61 -0.77 15.78
C ASN A 200 19.59 0.16 16.51
N ALA A 201 19.11 1.20 17.20
CA ALA A 201 19.98 2.07 17.99
C ALA A 201 20.31 1.46 19.36
N ALA A 202 21.55 1.61 19.81
CA ALA A 202 21.95 1.14 21.13
C ALA A 202 21.34 1.99 22.25
N THR A 203 21.12 1.40 23.42
CA THR A 203 20.38 2.05 24.52
C THR A 203 21.25 2.32 25.75
N SER A 204 22.50 1.86 25.74
CA SER A 204 23.44 2.02 26.85
C SER A 204 24.89 2.07 26.37
N ILE A 205 25.74 2.76 27.13
CA ILE A 205 27.19 2.84 26.93
C ILE A 205 27.95 2.69 28.24
N ASN A 206 29.02 1.91 28.23
CA ASN A 206 30.01 1.85 29.30
C ASN A 206 31.12 2.87 29.04
N LEU A 207 31.27 3.90 29.89
CA LEU A 207 32.25 4.96 29.63
C LEU A 207 33.71 4.50 29.79
N LEU A 208 33.98 3.41 30.51
CA LEU A 208 35.34 2.90 30.70
C LEU A 208 35.83 2.13 29.48
N THR A 209 34.95 1.35 28.84
CA THR A 209 35.31 0.49 27.70
C THR A 209 34.88 1.05 26.35
N GLY A 210 33.89 1.95 26.34
CA GLY A 210 33.24 2.45 25.13
C GLY A 210 32.16 1.51 24.56
N GLU A 211 32.06 0.28 25.09
CA GLU A 211 31.12 -0.74 24.65
C GLU A 211 29.67 -0.28 24.81
N VAL A 212 28.85 -0.64 23.82
CA VAL A 212 27.42 -0.35 23.79
C VAL A 212 26.60 -1.60 24.03
N GLY A 213 25.36 -1.42 24.48
CA GLY A 213 24.42 -2.52 24.68
C GLY A 213 22.97 -2.11 24.53
N GLY A 214 22.12 -3.12 24.34
CA GLY A 214 20.70 -2.96 24.06
C GLY A 214 20.43 -2.54 22.61
N GLU A 215 19.18 -2.63 22.19
CA GLU A 215 18.72 -2.28 20.85
C GLU A 215 17.27 -1.79 20.95
N GLN A 216 16.95 -0.68 20.28
CA GLN A 216 15.57 -0.21 20.14
C GLN A 216 15.35 0.61 18.86
N THR A 217 14.11 0.61 18.40
CA THR A 217 13.59 1.60 17.45
C THR A 217 13.49 2.97 18.12
N VAL A 218 14.02 3.99 17.45
CA VAL A 218 14.00 5.40 17.88
C VAL A 218 12.94 6.14 17.10
N GLU A 219 12.02 6.80 17.81
CA GLU A 219 11.01 7.67 17.20
C GLU A 219 11.16 9.09 17.76
N TYR A 220 11.82 9.96 17.00
CA TYR A 220 11.84 11.39 17.34
C TYR A 220 10.64 12.08 16.71
N GLY A 221 9.82 12.75 17.52
CA GLY A 221 8.65 13.49 17.07
C GLY A 221 8.97 14.75 16.27
N PHE A 222 7.94 15.40 15.73
CA PHE A 222 8.09 16.62 14.93
C PHE A 222 8.63 17.80 15.73
N ASP A 223 9.67 18.45 15.22
CA ASP A 223 10.11 19.78 15.65
C ASP A 223 10.53 20.66 14.48
N ILE A 224 10.68 21.96 14.75
CA ILE A 224 11.12 22.98 13.80
C ILE A 224 12.44 22.54 13.15
N ILE A 225 12.53 22.64 11.82
CA ILE A 225 13.76 22.29 11.09
C ILE A 225 14.88 23.31 11.39
N PRO A 226 16.16 22.91 11.34
CA PRO A 226 17.28 23.83 11.58
C PRO A 226 17.25 25.11 10.72
N ALA A 227 16.83 25.01 9.45
CA ALA A 227 16.69 26.15 8.55
C ALA A 227 15.60 27.17 8.97
N GLN A 228 14.74 26.83 9.92
CA GLN A 228 13.62 27.66 10.41
C GLN A 228 13.75 28.00 11.91
N PHE A 229 14.90 27.73 12.53
CA PHE A 229 15.19 28.17 13.89
C PHE A 229 15.11 29.70 14.03
N ALA A 230 14.96 30.19 15.27
CA ALA A 230 14.94 31.63 15.56
C ALA A 230 16.17 32.37 15.00
N THR A 231 17.32 31.68 14.99
CA THR A 231 18.47 32.00 14.14
C THR A 231 18.64 30.85 13.15
N PRO A 232 18.29 31.03 11.86
CA PRO A 232 18.35 29.95 10.86
C PRO A 232 19.75 29.36 10.70
N GLU A 233 19.83 28.04 10.64
CA GLU A 233 21.07 27.29 10.41
C GLU A 233 21.12 26.73 8.97
N THR A 234 22.32 26.68 8.38
CA THR A 234 22.57 25.99 7.10
C THR A 234 23.39 24.73 7.33
N LEU A 235 23.29 23.78 6.40
CA LEU A 235 24.10 22.56 6.43
C LEU A 235 25.29 22.75 5.49
N ASP A 236 26.49 22.82 6.06
CA ASP A 236 27.74 23.00 5.32
C ASP A 236 28.48 21.69 5.15
N VAL A 237 28.60 21.25 3.90
CA VAL A 237 29.25 19.97 3.55
C VAL A 237 30.03 20.16 2.27
N ASP A 238 31.27 19.66 2.25
CA ASP A 238 32.11 19.53 1.06
C ASP A 238 31.72 18.22 0.36
N LEU A 239 30.72 18.30 -0.51
CA LEU A 239 30.14 17.13 -1.17
C LEU A 239 31.00 16.68 -2.35
N ASP A 240 31.62 17.61 -3.07
CA ASP A 240 32.45 17.33 -4.25
C ASP A 240 33.95 17.14 -3.95
N LYS A 241 34.36 17.38 -2.70
CA LYS A 241 35.70 17.18 -2.15
C LYS A 241 36.74 18.12 -2.75
N ASP A 242 36.34 19.33 -3.11
CA ASP A 242 37.26 20.35 -3.60
C ASP A 242 38.01 21.10 -2.48
N GLY A 243 37.66 20.84 -1.22
CA GLY A 243 38.19 21.49 -0.03
C GLY A 243 37.40 22.73 0.41
N THR A 244 36.32 23.06 -0.29
CA THR A 244 35.36 24.12 0.04
C THR A 244 34.05 23.47 0.47
N LYS A 245 33.38 24.03 1.49
CA LYS A 245 32.06 23.52 1.89
C LYS A 245 30.96 24.22 1.10
N GLU A 246 30.06 23.44 0.49
CA GLU A 246 28.81 23.93 -0.06
C GLU A 246 27.77 24.16 1.04
N ASN A 247 26.82 25.07 0.78
CA ASN A 247 25.70 25.33 1.69
C ASN A 247 24.42 24.64 1.16
N TYR A 248 23.75 23.91 2.04
CA TYR A 248 22.47 23.25 1.79
C TYR A 248 21.41 23.75 2.79
N VAL A 249 20.14 23.66 2.39
CA VAL A 249 19.01 23.98 3.29
C VAL A 249 18.85 22.82 4.26
N TYR A 250 18.95 23.11 5.55
CA TYR A 250 19.07 22.11 6.61
C TYR A 250 17.71 21.68 7.16
N LEU A 251 17.28 20.46 6.83
CA LEU A 251 15.92 19.96 7.13
C LEU A 251 15.82 19.13 8.42
N SER A 252 16.88 18.41 8.81
CA SER A 252 16.81 17.55 9.99
C SER A 252 18.18 17.31 10.60
N MET A 253 18.26 17.26 11.92
CA MET A 253 19.42 16.89 12.73
C MET A 253 19.00 15.94 13.85
N SER A 254 19.71 14.83 14.02
CA SER A 254 19.42 13.83 15.06
C SER A 254 20.71 13.25 15.66
N TYR A 255 20.71 12.96 16.97
CA TYR A 255 21.80 12.25 17.65
C TYR A 255 21.38 10.82 18.02
N ILE A 256 22.17 9.82 17.60
CA ILE A 256 21.93 8.40 17.92
C ILE A 256 23.18 7.71 18.44
N LEU A 257 23.00 6.70 19.30
CA LEU A 257 24.08 5.81 19.71
C LEU A 257 24.17 4.66 18.70
N ALA A 258 25.25 4.66 17.91
CA ALA A 258 25.49 3.59 16.95
C ALA A 258 25.63 2.24 17.68
N ASN A 259 24.87 1.24 17.23
CA ASN A 259 24.94 -0.12 17.74
C ASN A 259 25.97 -0.91 16.94
N ASP A 260 27.26 -0.70 17.23
CA ASP A 260 28.29 -1.61 16.75
C ASP A 260 28.55 -2.68 17.83
N GLU A 261 28.52 -3.96 17.45
CA GLU A 261 28.63 -5.10 18.37
C GLU A 261 30.02 -5.24 19.05
N THR A 262 30.88 -4.20 18.98
CA THR A 262 32.28 -4.29 19.39
C THR A 262 32.66 -3.29 20.46
N THR A 263 32.98 -2.04 20.11
CA THR A 263 33.64 -1.06 20.98
C THR A 263 33.00 0.33 20.94
N GLY A 264 31.91 0.49 20.18
CA GLY A 264 31.24 1.78 19.99
C GLY A 264 31.98 2.75 19.07
N TYR A 265 33.05 2.31 18.39
CA TYR A 265 33.85 3.10 17.45
C TYR A 265 33.85 2.54 16.02
N ALA A 266 33.25 1.37 15.79
CA ALA A 266 33.20 0.76 14.47
C ALA A 266 32.10 1.42 13.63
N LYS A 267 32.32 1.45 12.31
CA LYS A 267 31.30 1.88 11.36
C LYS A 267 30.19 0.83 11.32
N THR A 268 28.94 1.27 11.43
CA THR A 268 27.76 0.44 11.22
C THR A 268 26.86 1.08 10.17
N ALA A 269 25.84 0.36 9.72
CA ALA A 269 24.82 0.88 8.81
C ALA A 269 23.47 0.82 9.50
N LEU A 270 22.72 1.91 9.42
CA LEU A 270 21.34 1.93 9.86
C LEU A 270 20.44 1.44 8.72
N GLU A 271 19.45 0.65 9.10
CA GLU A 271 18.42 0.12 8.21
C GLU A 271 17.14 0.94 8.34
N ASP A 272 16.39 1.04 7.26
CA ASP A 272 15.04 1.59 7.20
C ASP A 272 14.87 2.99 7.85
N LEU A 273 15.81 3.92 7.62
CA LEU A 273 15.63 5.31 8.07
C LEU A 273 14.42 5.94 7.40
N ASP A 274 13.54 6.54 8.19
CA ASP A 274 12.33 7.20 7.68
C ASP A 274 12.21 8.62 8.22
N PHE A 275 12.44 9.60 7.36
CA PHE A 275 12.21 11.01 7.65
C PHE A 275 10.83 11.44 7.18
N THR A 276 10.16 12.29 7.96
CA THR A 276 8.97 12.99 7.50
C THR A 276 9.13 14.49 7.66
N PHE A 277 8.88 15.24 6.59
CA PHE A 277 8.94 16.69 6.52
C PHE A 277 7.52 17.26 6.45
N ALA A 278 7.13 18.04 7.45
CA ALA A 278 5.82 18.67 7.53
C ALA A 278 5.90 20.13 7.06
N PRO A 279 5.13 20.53 6.03
CA PRO A 279 5.03 21.91 5.62
C PRO A 279 4.13 22.75 6.52
N ILE A 280 4.26 24.08 6.44
CA ILE A 280 3.33 25.04 7.07
C ILE A 280 1.90 24.79 6.60
N SER A 281 1.74 24.41 5.34
CA SER A 281 0.46 24.03 4.73
C SER A 281 0.66 22.98 3.65
N GLY A 282 -0.21 21.98 3.59
CA GLY A 282 -0.14 20.87 2.63
C GLY A 282 0.01 19.52 3.31
N ASN A 283 0.36 18.50 2.52
CA ASN A 283 0.62 17.15 3.02
C ASN A 283 2.10 16.99 3.41
N ASN A 284 2.36 16.07 4.34
CA ASN A 284 3.72 15.67 4.68
C ASN A 284 4.45 15.06 3.48
N ILE A 285 5.76 15.25 3.43
CA ILE A 285 6.69 14.58 2.51
C ILE A 285 7.43 13.52 3.31
N ASN A 286 7.29 12.26 2.94
CA ASN A 286 8.03 11.16 3.55
C ASN A 286 9.29 10.89 2.72
N PHE A 287 10.40 10.62 3.38
CA PHE A 287 11.69 10.31 2.78
C PHE A 287 12.32 9.13 3.51
N SER A 288 12.03 7.95 2.98
CA SER A 288 12.64 6.67 3.37
C SER A 288 13.29 5.95 2.17
N GLU A 289 13.05 6.45 0.95
CA GLU A 289 13.54 5.87 -0.30
C GLU A 289 15.08 5.86 -0.33
N GLY A 290 15.67 4.67 -0.42
CA GLY A 290 17.11 4.47 -0.51
C GLY A 290 17.88 4.55 0.83
N LEU A 291 17.19 4.66 1.97
CA LEU A 291 17.81 4.80 3.29
C LEU A 291 17.95 3.48 4.07
N ASN A 292 18.16 2.36 3.38
CA ASN A 292 18.24 1.01 3.96
C ASN A 292 19.67 0.59 4.38
N ALA A 293 20.61 1.54 4.33
CA ALA A 293 22.05 1.27 4.39
C ALA A 293 22.87 2.49 4.85
N VAL A 294 22.32 3.33 5.72
CA VAL A 294 22.92 4.63 6.00
C VAL A 294 24.14 4.46 6.92
N PRO A 295 25.37 4.70 6.45
CA PRO A 295 26.56 4.53 7.26
C PRO A 295 26.58 5.52 8.43
N VAL A 296 26.80 5.04 9.64
CA VAL A 296 26.96 5.88 10.84
C VAL A 296 28.13 5.42 11.70
N GLN A 297 28.67 6.35 12.48
CA GLN A 297 29.75 6.11 13.41
C GLN A 297 29.69 7.12 14.56
N ARG A 298 30.00 6.69 15.78
CA ARG A 298 30.13 7.56 16.94
C ARG A 298 31.16 8.67 16.68
N ASN A 299 30.89 9.89 17.16
CA ASN A 299 31.75 11.06 16.97
C ASN A 299 31.96 11.41 15.50
N TRP A 300 30.99 11.10 14.64
CA TRP A 300 30.98 11.46 13.23
C TRP A 300 29.63 12.03 12.83
N ARG A 301 29.64 12.76 11.73
CA ARG A 301 28.44 13.36 11.14
C ARG A 301 28.11 12.66 9.83
N THR A 302 26.89 12.16 9.70
CA THR A 302 26.36 11.59 8.46
C THR A 302 25.44 12.60 7.81
N ASN A 303 25.76 13.05 6.60
CA ASN A 303 24.96 14.02 5.86
C ASN A 303 24.29 13.34 4.67
N ILE A 304 22.97 13.43 4.58
CA ILE A 304 22.16 12.97 3.47
C ILE A 304 21.73 14.22 2.69
N ILE A 305 22.23 14.37 1.47
CA ILE A 305 22.13 15.63 0.72
C ILE A 305 21.60 15.35 -0.67
N GLY A 306 20.52 16.03 -1.07
CA GLY A 306 19.97 15.79 -2.40
C GLY A 306 18.80 16.67 -2.81
N LYS A 307 18.15 16.19 -3.87
CA LYS A 307 16.82 16.60 -4.28
C LYS A 307 15.83 15.63 -3.64
N ILE A 308 15.10 16.11 -2.63
CA ILE A 308 14.26 15.29 -1.74
C ILE A 308 12.81 15.78 -1.75
N LEU A 309 12.58 17.08 -1.95
CA LEU A 309 11.27 17.71 -1.81
C LEU A 309 10.45 17.68 -3.11
N THR A 310 11.09 17.59 -4.28
CA THR A 310 10.40 17.66 -5.59
C THR A 310 10.89 16.64 -6.62
N GLY A 311 9.97 16.12 -7.45
CA GLY A 311 10.27 15.21 -8.55
C GLY A 311 10.90 13.88 -8.09
N ASP A 312 11.69 13.24 -8.96
CA ASP A 312 12.43 12.01 -8.60
C ASP A 312 13.51 12.30 -7.55
N VAL A 313 13.52 11.50 -6.48
CA VAL A 313 14.46 11.62 -5.37
C VAL A 313 15.86 11.22 -5.82
N THR A 314 16.84 12.09 -5.59
CA THR A 314 18.27 11.82 -5.85
C THR A 314 19.10 12.42 -4.73
N PHE A 315 19.95 11.62 -4.09
CA PHE A 315 20.76 12.09 -2.96
C PHE A 315 22.10 11.38 -2.88
N ASN A 316 23.01 11.98 -2.13
CA ASN A 316 24.29 11.44 -1.73
C ASN A 316 24.33 11.32 -0.21
N ILE A 317 25.09 10.33 0.29
CA ILE A 317 25.40 10.23 1.71
C ILE A 317 26.90 10.45 1.89
N THR A 318 27.28 11.40 2.74
CA THR A 318 28.66 11.63 3.15
C THR A 318 28.81 11.44 4.65
N ILE A 319 29.95 10.90 5.08
CA ILE A 319 30.31 10.80 6.49
C ILE A 319 31.50 11.73 6.73
N ASP A 320 31.31 12.79 7.52
CA ASP A 320 32.27 13.87 7.72
C ASP A 320 33.07 13.64 9.03
N PRO A 321 34.42 13.58 8.95
CA PRO A 321 35.33 13.53 10.09
C PRO A 321 35.40 14.84 10.88
N ILE A 322 34.40 15.72 10.84
CA ILE A 322 34.46 17.07 11.43
C ILE A 322 34.83 17.10 12.94
N TYR A 323 34.82 15.92 13.60
CA TYR A 323 35.22 15.69 14.99
C TYR A 323 36.44 14.72 15.15
N ASP A 324 37.20 14.35 14.12
CA ASP A 324 38.51 13.66 14.23
C ASP A 324 39.19 13.57 12.85
N GLY A 325 40.53 13.66 12.74
CA GLY A 325 41.23 13.59 11.44
C GLY A 325 40.85 12.37 10.56
N GLU A 326 40.75 12.61 9.23
CA GLU A 326 40.19 11.73 8.19
C GLU A 326 40.33 10.21 8.40
N TYR A 327 39.18 9.53 8.59
CA TYR A 327 39.01 8.09 8.36
C TYR A 327 37.70 7.75 7.62
N ASN A 328 37.82 7.45 6.31
CA ASN A 328 36.89 6.67 5.46
C ASN A 328 35.78 7.37 4.66
N ASN A 329 36.06 7.48 3.36
CA ASN A 329 35.11 7.51 2.24
C ASN A 329 34.40 6.16 2.10
N GLY A 330 33.11 6.06 2.46
CA GLY A 330 32.26 4.95 2.01
C GLY A 330 31.09 5.48 1.20
N GLU A 331 30.98 5.08 -0.05
CA GLU A 331 29.78 5.30 -0.88
C GLU A 331 28.69 4.31 -0.44
N ALA A 332 27.45 4.79 -0.30
CA ALA A 332 26.30 3.90 -0.09
C ALA A 332 26.16 2.98 -1.31
N GLN A 333 26.01 1.68 -1.08
CA GLN A 333 25.87 0.72 -2.17
C GLN A 333 24.40 0.37 -2.39
N PRO A 334 23.94 0.29 -3.64
CA PRO A 334 22.51 0.18 -3.97
C PRO A 334 21.91 -1.20 -3.75
N VAL A 335 22.73 -2.22 -3.48
CA VAL A 335 22.30 -3.62 -3.41
C VAL A 335 22.73 -4.25 -2.09
N ASN A 336 21.84 -5.00 -1.45
CA ASN A 336 22.10 -5.65 -0.18
C ASN A 336 21.69 -7.14 -0.19
N ILE A 337 22.49 -7.97 0.48
CA ILE A 337 22.13 -9.33 0.89
C ILE A 337 22.42 -9.46 2.38
N ASN A 338 21.41 -9.67 3.21
CA ASN A 338 21.54 -9.95 4.65
C ASN A 338 22.52 -8.99 5.38
N GLY A 339 22.44 -7.68 5.12
CA GLY A 339 23.33 -6.68 5.74
C GLY A 339 24.70 -6.50 5.04
N VAL A 340 25.00 -7.29 4.01
CA VAL A 340 26.20 -7.12 3.15
C VAL A 340 25.85 -6.33 1.90
N TYR A 341 26.62 -5.28 1.62
CA TYR A 341 26.33 -4.30 0.59
C TYR A 341 27.23 -4.45 -0.65
N TYR A 342 26.66 -4.28 -1.85
CA TYR A 342 27.31 -4.49 -3.15
C TYR A 342 27.05 -3.33 -4.12
N ALA A 343 28.09 -2.95 -4.87
CA ALA A 343 28.04 -1.86 -5.85
C ALA A 343 27.11 -2.13 -7.03
N THR A 344 27.00 -3.40 -7.43
CA THR A 344 26.26 -3.83 -8.59
C THR A 344 25.35 -5.01 -8.26
N ILE A 345 24.28 -5.18 -9.04
CA ILE A 345 23.39 -6.33 -8.89
C ILE A 345 24.16 -7.60 -9.27
N GLN A 346 25.02 -7.53 -10.28
CA GLN A 346 25.85 -8.65 -10.69
C GLN A 346 26.79 -9.14 -9.58
N ASP A 347 27.43 -8.25 -8.81
CA ASP A 347 28.31 -8.64 -7.71
C ASP A 347 27.53 -9.35 -6.60
N ALA A 348 26.32 -8.88 -6.28
CA ALA A 348 25.44 -9.55 -5.35
C ALA A 348 25.08 -10.96 -5.84
N VAL A 349 24.64 -11.11 -7.11
CA VAL A 349 24.31 -12.41 -7.73
C VAL A 349 25.50 -13.38 -7.72
N ASN A 350 26.72 -12.88 -7.89
CA ASN A 350 27.91 -13.72 -7.81
C ASN A 350 28.13 -14.30 -6.40
N ASN A 351 27.76 -13.54 -5.36
CA ASN A 351 28.01 -13.86 -3.95
C ASN A 351 26.81 -14.51 -3.22
N VAL A 352 25.63 -14.65 -3.83
CA VAL A 352 24.49 -15.32 -3.18
C VAL A 352 24.79 -16.74 -2.75
N ASN A 353 24.34 -17.07 -1.55
CA ASN A 353 24.14 -18.41 -1.02
C ASN A 353 22.74 -18.92 -1.38
N ASP A 354 22.51 -20.21 -1.15
CA ASP A 354 21.23 -20.88 -1.43
C ASP A 354 20.09 -20.23 -0.63
N GLY A 355 19.11 -19.66 -1.33
CA GLY A 355 17.91 -19.05 -0.75
C GLY A 355 18.04 -17.58 -0.36
N ASP A 356 19.19 -16.93 -0.62
CA ASP A 356 19.38 -15.51 -0.29
C ASP A 356 18.38 -14.60 -1.02
N VAL A 357 18.08 -13.46 -0.40
CA VAL A 357 17.29 -12.37 -1.00
C VAL A 357 18.20 -11.19 -1.29
N ILE A 358 18.33 -10.84 -2.57
CA ILE A 358 19.00 -9.63 -3.03
C ILE A 358 17.97 -8.50 -3.04
N LYS A 359 18.14 -7.50 -2.17
CA LYS A 359 17.35 -6.27 -2.18
C LYS A 359 18.03 -5.22 -3.04
N VAL A 360 17.30 -4.64 -3.98
CA VAL A 360 17.81 -3.60 -4.90
C VAL A 360 17.09 -2.28 -4.65
N ALA A 361 17.85 -1.22 -4.36
CA ALA A 361 17.30 0.12 -4.17
C ALA A 361 16.69 0.69 -5.47
N THR A 362 15.74 1.61 -5.33
CA THR A 362 15.16 2.38 -6.44
C THR A 362 16.25 2.99 -7.33
N GLY A 363 16.09 2.88 -8.65
CA GLY A 363 17.08 3.39 -9.59
C GLY A 363 17.02 2.69 -10.94
N THR A 364 17.75 3.23 -11.91
CA THR A 364 17.92 2.64 -13.24
C THR A 364 19.31 2.03 -13.37
N TYR A 365 19.34 0.71 -13.55
CA TYR A 365 20.54 -0.11 -13.67
C TYR A 365 20.66 -0.58 -15.12
N THR A 366 21.74 -0.17 -15.78
CA THR A 366 22.00 -0.54 -17.19
C THR A 366 22.57 -1.95 -17.35
N GLU A 367 22.64 -2.71 -16.24
CA GLU A 367 23.17 -4.06 -16.19
C GLU A 367 22.26 -5.08 -16.87
N VAL A 368 22.88 -5.98 -17.62
CA VAL A 368 22.29 -7.28 -17.98
C VAL A 368 22.75 -8.26 -16.92
N VAL A 369 21.85 -8.61 -16.00
CA VAL A 369 22.16 -9.46 -14.85
C VAL A 369 22.28 -10.91 -15.32
N LYS A 370 23.46 -11.49 -15.16
CA LYS A 370 23.77 -12.87 -15.58
C LYS A 370 23.62 -13.81 -14.40
N VAL A 371 22.84 -14.87 -14.63
CA VAL A 371 22.65 -15.94 -13.66
C VAL A 371 23.36 -17.19 -14.14
N ALA A 372 24.40 -17.59 -13.41
CA ALA A 372 25.09 -18.85 -13.62
C ALA A 372 24.19 -20.05 -13.25
N SER A 373 24.48 -21.21 -13.85
CA SER A 373 23.80 -22.48 -13.54
C SER A 373 23.97 -22.89 -12.06
N GLY A 374 22.95 -23.49 -11.45
CA GLY A 374 22.96 -23.98 -10.07
C GLY A 374 22.73 -22.92 -8.97
N LYS A 375 22.27 -21.71 -9.32
CA LYS A 375 21.99 -20.64 -8.36
C LYS A 375 20.54 -20.69 -7.86
N ASN A 376 20.31 -20.35 -6.60
CA ASN A 376 18.97 -20.28 -6.00
C ASN A 376 18.85 -19.03 -5.13
N PHE A 377 18.04 -18.04 -5.54
CA PHE A 377 17.89 -16.77 -4.82
C PHE A 377 16.63 -16.00 -5.24
N THR A 378 16.28 -14.96 -4.49
CA THR A 378 15.27 -13.96 -4.87
C THR A 378 15.92 -12.62 -5.20
N LEU A 379 15.51 -11.98 -6.30
CA LEU A 379 15.84 -10.60 -6.64
C LEU A 379 14.60 -9.72 -6.40
N GLU A 380 14.67 -8.83 -5.41
CA GLU A 380 13.52 -8.09 -4.92
C GLU A 380 13.78 -6.58 -4.94
N ALA A 381 12.83 -5.82 -5.48
CA ALA A 381 12.84 -4.37 -5.38
C ALA A 381 12.64 -3.95 -3.91
N ALA A 382 13.54 -3.10 -3.39
CA ALA A 382 13.42 -2.53 -2.04
C ALA A 382 12.52 -1.29 -2.00
N GLY A 383 12.08 -0.78 -3.16
CA GLY A 383 11.22 0.38 -3.33
C GLY A 383 10.63 0.43 -4.75
N PRO A 384 9.79 1.43 -5.08
CA PRO A 384 9.25 1.57 -6.43
C PRO A 384 10.36 1.89 -7.46
N ASN A 385 10.07 1.76 -8.75
CA ASN A 385 10.94 2.22 -9.85
C ASN A 385 12.36 1.62 -9.86
N VAL A 386 12.51 0.34 -9.49
CA VAL A 386 13.74 -0.42 -9.75
C VAL A 386 13.70 -0.91 -11.20
N VAL A 387 14.51 -0.31 -12.06
CA VAL A 387 14.59 -0.60 -13.50
C VAL A 387 15.92 -1.29 -13.80
N ILE A 388 15.89 -2.48 -14.39
CA ILE A 388 17.08 -3.23 -14.83
C ILE A 388 17.00 -3.44 -16.35
N ALA A 389 18.15 -3.42 -17.04
CA ALA A 389 18.15 -3.57 -18.49
C ALA A 389 17.66 -4.95 -18.95
N ALA A 390 18.17 -6.03 -18.34
CA ALA A 390 17.71 -7.38 -18.62
C ALA A 390 18.18 -8.44 -17.61
N LEU A 391 17.57 -9.63 -17.69
CA LEU A 391 18.01 -10.85 -17.01
C LEU A 391 18.45 -11.93 -18.03
N ASP A 392 19.68 -12.41 -17.90
CA ASP A 392 20.27 -13.48 -18.71
C ASP A 392 20.40 -14.76 -17.88
N HIS A 393 19.47 -15.70 -18.08
CA HIS A 393 19.35 -16.93 -17.29
C HIS A 393 19.76 -18.18 -18.08
N GLN A 394 21.06 -18.49 -18.06
CA GLN A 394 21.64 -19.61 -18.82
C GLN A 394 21.90 -20.82 -17.92
N SER A 395 20.84 -21.58 -17.61
CA SER A 395 20.88 -22.70 -16.66
C SER A 395 20.46 -24.05 -17.24
N ASN A 396 20.65 -24.27 -18.55
CA ASN A 396 20.31 -25.53 -19.22
C ASN A 396 21.13 -26.75 -18.73
N GLY A 397 22.38 -26.55 -18.29
CA GLY A 397 23.23 -27.63 -17.78
C GLY A 397 22.91 -28.03 -16.33
N THR A 398 22.85 -27.07 -15.41
CA THR A 398 22.44 -27.28 -14.02
C THR A 398 21.33 -26.31 -13.67
N PRO A 399 20.13 -26.79 -13.27
CA PRO A 399 18.99 -25.92 -13.00
C PRO A 399 19.31 -24.86 -11.94
N SER A 400 18.93 -23.62 -12.21
CA SER A 400 18.87 -22.54 -11.23
C SER A 400 17.40 -22.24 -10.90
N THR A 401 17.12 -21.71 -9.72
CA THR A 401 15.80 -21.25 -9.30
C THR A 401 15.89 -19.78 -8.93
N VAL A 402 15.26 -18.90 -9.70
CA VAL A 402 15.29 -17.46 -9.44
C VAL A 402 13.88 -16.92 -9.34
N LYS A 403 13.59 -16.25 -8.23
CA LYS A 403 12.36 -15.49 -8.05
C LYS A 403 12.66 -14.01 -8.21
N VAL A 404 11.83 -13.27 -8.94
CA VAL A 404 11.95 -11.83 -9.14
C VAL A 404 10.66 -11.15 -8.71
N LYS A 405 10.78 -10.05 -7.94
CA LYS A 405 9.63 -9.31 -7.42
C LYS A 405 9.77 -7.81 -7.61
N GLY A 406 8.74 -7.15 -8.14
CA GLY A 406 8.65 -5.68 -8.18
C GLY A 406 9.65 -5.00 -9.12
N ILE A 407 10.36 -5.76 -9.97
CA ILE A 407 11.38 -5.23 -10.88
C ILE A 407 10.76 -4.85 -12.22
N THR A 408 11.17 -3.71 -12.76
CA THR A 408 10.93 -3.35 -14.17
C THR A 408 12.11 -3.74 -15.03
N PHE A 409 11.86 -4.55 -16.06
CA PHE A 409 12.85 -4.87 -17.09
C PHE A 409 12.62 -4.01 -18.33
N ASP A 410 13.57 -3.14 -18.65
CA ASP A 410 13.49 -2.28 -19.84
C ASP A 410 14.59 -2.64 -20.84
N ASN A 411 14.23 -3.32 -21.92
CA ASN A 411 15.24 -3.71 -22.90
C ASN A 411 15.72 -2.53 -23.77
N SER A 412 15.05 -1.36 -23.71
CA SER A 412 15.44 -0.16 -24.45
C SER A 412 16.75 0.45 -23.94
N ILE A 413 17.07 0.26 -22.65
CA ILE A 413 18.31 0.75 -22.03
C ILE A 413 19.51 -0.18 -22.23
N THR A 414 19.32 -1.36 -22.84
CA THR A 414 20.44 -2.25 -23.20
C THR A 414 21.35 -1.57 -24.23
N LEU A 415 22.67 -1.80 -24.18
CA LEU A 415 23.63 -1.18 -25.12
C LEU A 415 23.84 -1.99 -26.41
N ALA A 416 23.67 -3.31 -26.36
CA ALA A 416 23.84 -4.23 -27.48
C ALA A 416 23.02 -5.51 -27.27
N GLY A 417 22.81 -6.28 -28.34
CA GLY A 417 22.26 -7.63 -28.24
C GLY A 417 23.21 -8.55 -27.47
N TRP A 418 22.67 -9.28 -26.50
CA TRP A 418 23.44 -10.09 -25.54
C TRP A 418 23.00 -11.57 -25.52
N PHE A 419 21.78 -11.87 -25.96
CA PHE A 419 21.26 -13.22 -25.93
C PHE A 419 21.68 -14.00 -27.18
N THR A 420 22.73 -14.80 -27.04
CA THR A 420 23.45 -15.47 -28.14
C THR A 420 22.90 -16.86 -28.41
N GLY A 421 21.61 -16.96 -28.77
CA GLY A 421 20.93 -18.21 -29.15
C GLY A 421 20.56 -18.33 -30.63
N THR A 422 20.50 -17.19 -31.33
CA THR A 422 20.03 -17.07 -32.71
C THR A 422 21.13 -16.48 -33.59
N ALA A 423 20.98 -16.56 -34.92
CA ALA A 423 21.92 -15.94 -35.86
C ALA A 423 21.99 -14.39 -35.74
N GLN A 424 21.14 -13.77 -34.92
CA GLN A 424 21.05 -12.34 -34.66
C GLN A 424 21.28 -12.06 -33.17
N ASN A 425 22.13 -11.07 -32.85
CA ASN A 425 22.32 -10.61 -31.47
C ASN A 425 21.06 -9.87 -31.00
N ILE A 426 20.20 -10.55 -30.24
CA ILE A 426 18.96 -9.98 -29.69
C ILE A 426 19.12 -9.63 -28.20
N ALA A 427 18.28 -8.73 -27.71
CA ALA A 427 18.23 -8.23 -26.35
C ALA A 427 16.76 -8.24 -25.88
N PRO A 428 16.24 -9.40 -25.43
CA PRO A 428 14.97 -9.43 -24.73
C PRO A 428 15.06 -8.73 -23.36
N CYS A 429 13.94 -8.52 -22.68
CA CYS A 429 13.95 -8.17 -21.26
C CYS A 429 14.47 -9.35 -20.42
N VAL A 430 14.08 -10.57 -20.79
CA VAL A 430 14.53 -11.83 -20.17
C VAL A 430 14.86 -12.86 -21.24
N GLY A 431 16.03 -13.46 -21.15
CA GLY A 431 16.48 -14.55 -21.99
C GLY A 431 16.80 -15.76 -21.12
N ALA A 432 16.27 -16.94 -21.46
CA ALA A 432 16.41 -18.11 -20.59
C ALA A 432 16.61 -19.45 -21.32
N TRP A 433 17.47 -20.32 -20.77
CA TRP A 433 17.78 -21.64 -21.35
C TRP A 433 17.37 -22.86 -20.52
N GLY A 434 16.95 -22.70 -19.26
CA GLY A 434 16.57 -23.80 -18.38
C GLY A 434 16.16 -23.30 -17.00
N GLY A 435 15.98 -24.21 -16.04
CA GLY A 435 15.72 -23.87 -14.64
C GLY A 435 14.30 -23.34 -14.35
N ASN A 436 14.14 -22.71 -13.19
CA ASN A 436 12.86 -22.18 -12.72
C ASN A 436 12.96 -20.66 -12.59
N LEU A 437 12.14 -19.91 -13.32
CA LEU A 437 11.99 -18.47 -13.13
C LEU A 437 10.56 -18.13 -12.74
N THR A 438 10.43 -17.34 -11.68
CA THR A 438 9.15 -16.81 -11.20
C THR A 438 9.23 -15.29 -11.15
N PHE A 439 8.24 -14.62 -11.73
CA PHE A 439 8.09 -13.17 -11.72
C PHE A 439 6.77 -12.81 -11.04
N GLU A 440 6.85 -11.93 -10.05
CA GLU A 440 5.71 -11.38 -9.31
C GLU A 440 5.78 -9.85 -9.36
N ASP A 441 4.67 -9.20 -9.67
CA ASP A 441 4.58 -7.73 -9.66
C ASP A 441 5.63 -7.03 -10.56
N CYS A 442 6.09 -7.72 -11.61
CA CYS A 442 7.14 -7.22 -12.50
C CYS A 442 6.55 -6.53 -13.73
N THR A 443 7.28 -5.54 -14.26
CA THR A 443 6.93 -4.87 -15.52
C THR A 443 7.99 -5.15 -16.58
N PHE A 444 7.58 -5.37 -17.83
CA PHE A 444 8.47 -5.62 -18.96
C PHE A 444 8.21 -4.55 -20.03
N ILE A 445 9.13 -3.61 -20.19
CA ILE A 445 9.11 -2.59 -21.23
C ILE A 445 9.84 -3.12 -22.47
N VAL A 446 9.09 -3.34 -23.54
CA VAL A 446 9.57 -3.94 -24.78
C VAL A 446 9.71 -2.86 -25.85
N ALA A 447 10.95 -2.49 -26.20
CA ALA A 447 11.25 -1.41 -27.13
C ALA A 447 10.64 -1.58 -28.52
N GLY A 448 10.49 -2.83 -28.99
CA GLY A 448 9.90 -3.12 -30.29
C GLY A 448 10.80 -2.84 -31.50
N ILE A 449 11.99 -2.27 -31.30
CA ILE A 449 12.97 -2.02 -32.37
C ILE A 449 13.80 -3.28 -32.70
N SER A 450 14.48 -3.25 -33.84
CA SER A 450 15.29 -4.38 -34.37
C SER A 450 16.19 -5.01 -33.30
N GLY A 451 15.96 -6.28 -32.99
CA GLY A 451 16.69 -7.06 -31.98
C GLY A 451 16.19 -6.89 -30.54
N ARG A 452 15.19 -6.05 -30.28
CA ARG A 452 14.59 -5.75 -28.95
C ARG A 452 13.07 -5.88 -28.97
N GLU A 453 12.55 -6.73 -29.83
CA GLU A 453 11.12 -6.88 -30.06
C GLU A 453 10.41 -7.74 -29.01
N THR A 454 11.15 -8.43 -28.14
CA THR A 454 10.61 -9.48 -27.27
C THR A 454 10.82 -9.15 -25.80
N GLY A 455 9.79 -9.28 -24.98
CA GLY A 455 9.93 -9.25 -23.52
C GLY A 455 10.68 -10.47 -23.01
N VAL A 456 10.06 -11.66 -23.08
CA VAL A 456 10.66 -12.91 -22.61
C VAL A 456 10.94 -13.85 -23.77
N MET A 457 12.14 -14.40 -23.83
CA MET A 457 12.51 -15.43 -24.81
C MET A 457 13.15 -16.64 -24.16
N THR A 458 12.73 -17.84 -24.58
CA THR A 458 13.44 -19.08 -24.24
C THR A 458 14.13 -19.70 -25.44
N TRP A 459 15.25 -20.38 -25.16
CA TRP A 459 16.03 -21.11 -26.17
C TRP A 459 16.83 -22.26 -25.55
N TRP A 460 17.29 -23.23 -26.32
CA TRP A 460 18.18 -24.33 -25.84
C TRP A 460 17.77 -25.04 -24.54
N THR A 461 16.47 -25.13 -24.28
CA THR A 461 15.88 -25.93 -23.20
C THR A 461 15.99 -27.41 -23.53
N THR A 462 16.03 -28.27 -22.51
CA THR A 462 16.31 -29.72 -22.69
C THR A 462 15.33 -30.58 -21.91
N GLU A 463 15.07 -31.80 -22.38
CA GLU A 463 14.17 -32.76 -21.70
C GLU A 463 14.64 -33.11 -20.27
N ASN A 464 15.95 -33.15 -20.04
CA ASN A 464 16.53 -33.47 -18.74
C ASN A 464 16.47 -32.31 -17.74
N ASN A 465 16.11 -31.11 -18.21
CA ASN A 465 15.99 -29.89 -17.42
C ASN A 465 14.85 -29.05 -18.00
N VAL A 466 13.64 -29.56 -17.83
CA VAL A 466 12.41 -28.87 -18.24
C VAL A 466 12.32 -27.55 -17.51
N MET A 467 12.23 -26.47 -18.26
CA MET A 467 12.15 -25.14 -17.71
C MET A 467 10.75 -24.89 -17.12
N SER A 468 10.68 -24.23 -15.97
CA SER A 468 9.44 -23.70 -15.40
C SER A 468 9.45 -22.18 -15.47
N LEU A 469 8.43 -21.60 -16.11
CA LEU A 469 8.22 -20.16 -16.18
C LEU A 469 6.91 -19.79 -15.49
N SER A 470 6.95 -18.86 -14.54
CA SER A 470 5.75 -18.38 -13.85
C SER A 470 5.72 -16.85 -13.85
N PHE A 471 4.56 -16.29 -14.20
CA PHE A 471 4.29 -14.86 -14.16
C PHE A 471 2.98 -14.63 -13.42
N ASN A 472 3.01 -13.85 -12.35
CA ASN A 472 1.82 -13.46 -11.62
C ASN A 472 1.79 -11.94 -11.45
N ASN A 473 0.65 -11.32 -11.76
CA ASN A 473 0.44 -9.88 -11.63
C ASN A 473 1.53 -9.05 -12.35
N CYS A 474 1.99 -9.52 -13.51
CA CYS A 474 3.01 -8.83 -14.31
C CYS A 474 2.40 -8.05 -15.48
N THR A 475 3.10 -7.01 -15.91
CA THR A 475 2.66 -6.15 -17.02
C THR A 475 3.68 -6.15 -18.15
N PHE A 476 3.22 -6.30 -19.40
CA PHE A 476 4.04 -6.23 -20.61
C PHE A 476 3.64 -5.05 -21.46
N GLU A 477 4.53 -4.08 -21.60
CA GLU A 477 4.28 -2.82 -22.31
C GLU A 477 5.10 -2.76 -23.60
N GLY A 478 4.44 -2.45 -24.72
CA GLY A 478 5.16 -1.99 -25.90
C GLY A 478 5.60 -0.55 -25.70
N GLN A 479 6.90 -0.28 -25.69
CA GLN A 479 7.41 1.09 -25.50
C GLN A 479 6.82 2.01 -26.58
N ASN A 480 6.12 3.07 -26.18
CA ASN A 480 5.42 3.97 -27.09
C ASN A 480 4.48 3.25 -28.08
N ASP A 481 3.80 2.19 -27.63
CA ASP A 481 2.85 1.41 -28.44
C ASP A 481 3.48 0.81 -29.71
N HIS A 482 4.75 0.44 -29.66
CA HIS A 482 5.48 0.01 -30.86
C HIS A 482 4.89 -1.28 -31.47
N ALA A 483 4.52 -1.23 -32.75
CA ALA A 483 3.81 -2.32 -33.46
C ALA A 483 4.56 -3.66 -33.51
N ASN A 484 5.89 -3.65 -33.37
CA ASN A 484 6.69 -4.89 -33.39
C ASN A 484 6.93 -5.50 -32.00
N ALA A 485 6.57 -4.80 -30.92
CA ALA A 485 6.75 -5.29 -29.56
C ALA A 485 5.80 -6.47 -29.28
N ARG A 486 6.33 -7.56 -28.75
CA ARG A 486 5.60 -8.76 -28.30
C ARG A 486 6.06 -9.15 -26.90
N ALA A 487 5.14 -9.68 -26.10
CA ALA A 487 5.42 -10.03 -24.72
C ALA A 487 6.37 -11.22 -24.62
N MET A 488 6.09 -12.33 -25.34
CA MET A 488 6.88 -13.55 -25.17
C MET A 488 7.07 -14.36 -26.47
N GLN A 489 8.23 -15.03 -26.56
CA GLN A 489 8.49 -16.10 -27.52
C GLN A 489 9.13 -17.30 -26.83
N ILE A 490 8.33 -18.35 -26.66
CA ILE A 490 8.68 -19.50 -25.84
C ILE A 490 8.83 -20.74 -26.71
N TYR A 491 10.02 -21.34 -26.68
CA TYR A 491 10.38 -22.53 -27.44
C TYR A 491 10.95 -23.64 -26.54
N GLY A 492 10.64 -24.89 -26.88
CA GLY A 492 11.30 -26.11 -26.38
C GLY A 492 10.64 -26.75 -25.16
N TYR A 493 11.45 -27.31 -24.24
CA TYR A 493 10.97 -28.03 -23.06
C TYR A 493 10.59 -27.07 -21.93
N VAL A 494 9.41 -26.47 -22.01
CA VAL A 494 8.97 -25.39 -21.10
C VAL A 494 7.55 -25.63 -20.58
N ASN A 495 7.41 -25.69 -19.26
CA ASN A 495 6.13 -25.51 -18.58
C ASN A 495 5.94 -24.05 -18.22
N MET A 496 4.71 -23.54 -18.34
CA MET A 496 4.44 -22.13 -18.12
C MET A 496 3.13 -21.86 -17.39
N GLU A 497 3.16 -20.91 -16.48
CA GLU A 497 1.98 -20.35 -15.81
C GLU A 497 2.00 -18.83 -15.95
N VAL A 498 0.92 -18.27 -16.48
CA VAL A 498 0.74 -16.83 -16.68
C VAL A 498 -0.61 -16.45 -16.11
N SER A 499 -0.62 -15.78 -14.96
CA SER A 499 -1.84 -15.43 -14.25
C SER A 499 -1.93 -13.96 -13.89
N ASN A 500 -3.11 -13.38 -14.05
CA ASN A 500 -3.40 -11.99 -13.65
C ASN A 500 -2.46 -10.97 -14.33
N CYS A 501 -1.91 -11.28 -15.51
CA CYS A 501 -1.03 -10.39 -16.24
C CYS A 501 -1.79 -9.47 -17.19
N THR A 502 -1.21 -8.30 -17.45
CA THR A 502 -1.72 -7.34 -18.45
C THR A 502 -0.75 -7.24 -19.63
N PHE A 503 -1.29 -7.32 -20.84
CA PHE A 503 -0.53 -7.29 -22.09
C PHE A 503 -0.97 -6.12 -22.97
N ASN A 504 -0.06 -5.15 -23.14
CA ASN A 504 -0.22 -3.95 -23.94
C ASN A 504 0.71 -3.93 -25.18
N THR A 505 1.19 -5.09 -25.59
CA THR A 505 2.05 -5.25 -26.77
C THR A 505 1.24 -5.39 -28.06
N ASN A 506 1.75 -4.83 -29.17
CA ASN A 506 0.95 -4.54 -30.37
C ASN A 506 1.24 -5.45 -31.59
N LYS A 507 2.12 -6.44 -31.45
CA LYS A 507 2.40 -7.37 -32.57
C LYS A 507 1.18 -8.24 -32.88
N ASP A 508 1.19 -8.87 -34.07
CA ASP A 508 0.21 -9.85 -34.55
C ASP A 508 -0.10 -10.97 -33.52
N TYR A 509 0.80 -11.21 -32.57
CA TYR A 509 0.52 -12.01 -31.38
C TYR A 509 1.14 -11.40 -30.11
N THR A 510 0.45 -11.56 -28.98
CA THR A 510 0.99 -11.21 -27.65
C THR A 510 2.11 -12.16 -27.26
N LEU A 511 1.86 -13.47 -27.34
CA LEU A 511 2.86 -14.49 -27.05
C LEU A 511 2.80 -15.67 -28.02
N LYS A 512 3.97 -16.23 -28.29
CA LYS A 512 4.12 -17.48 -29.04
C LYS A 512 4.59 -18.59 -28.11
N TYR A 513 3.89 -19.73 -28.13
CA TYR A 513 4.23 -20.91 -27.35
C TYR A 513 4.36 -22.14 -28.24
N VAL A 514 5.58 -22.68 -28.30
CA VAL A 514 5.93 -23.87 -29.08
C VAL A 514 6.73 -24.81 -28.18
N ALA A 515 6.11 -25.88 -27.70
CA ALA A 515 6.72 -26.76 -26.72
C ALA A 515 6.89 -28.21 -27.21
N ASN A 516 7.55 -29.02 -26.41
CA ASN A 516 7.80 -30.43 -26.69
C ASN A 516 6.90 -31.35 -25.87
N GLU A 517 7.08 -32.66 -26.07
CA GLU A 517 6.16 -33.69 -25.63
C GLU A 517 5.84 -33.59 -24.13
N GLY A 518 4.55 -33.47 -23.82
CA GLY A 518 4.03 -33.46 -22.45
C GLY A 518 4.11 -32.12 -21.71
N ASN A 519 4.70 -31.07 -22.30
CA ASN A 519 4.75 -29.75 -21.67
C ASN A 519 3.38 -29.04 -21.66
N ILE A 520 3.16 -28.23 -20.63
CA ILE A 520 1.88 -27.56 -20.38
C ILE A 520 2.11 -26.07 -20.15
N ALA A 521 1.33 -25.22 -20.84
CA ALA A 521 1.17 -23.82 -20.52
C ALA A 521 -0.26 -23.52 -20.06
N THR A 522 -0.40 -22.72 -19.01
CA THR A 522 -1.68 -22.21 -18.53
C THR A 522 -1.67 -20.68 -18.51
N PHE A 523 -2.66 -20.09 -19.17
CA PHE A 523 -2.89 -18.66 -19.28
C PHE A 523 -4.23 -18.35 -18.63
N SER A 524 -4.23 -17.79 -17.43
CA SER A 524 -5.45 -17.57 -16.66
C SER A 524 -5.66 -16.13 -16.20
N ASN A 525 -6.89 -15.62 -16.30
CA ASN A 525 -7.26 -14.31 -15.76
C ASN A 525 -6.40 -13.14 -16.28
N ASN A 526 -5.87 -13.23 -17.50
CA ASN A 526 -5.06 -12.18 -18.09
C ASN A 526 -5.94 -11.16 -18.84
N ILE A 527 -5.42 -9.94 -18.99
CA ILE A 527 -6.00 -8.88 -19.82
C ILE A 527 -5.08 -8.66 -21.02
N VAL A 528 -5.63 -8.73 -22.23
CA VAL A 528 -4.87 -8.61 -23.48
C VAL A 528 -5.48 -7.53 -24.35
N ASN A 529 -4.82 -6.39 -24.52
CA ASN A 529 -5.49 -5.21 -25.07
C ASN A 529 -5.37 -5.07 -26.60
N ASN A 530 -4.17 -5.28 -27.17
CA ASN A 530 -3.86 -4.69 -28.49
C ASN A 530 -3.44 -5.67 -29.59
N SER A 531 -2.99 -6.88 -29.27
CA SER A 531 -2.49 -7.83 -30.28
C SER A 531 -3.60 -8.47 -31.11
N GLU A 532 -3.37 -8.81 -32.38
CA GLU A 532 -4.37 -9.54 -33.18
C GLU A 532 -4.74 -10.90 -32.55
N ASN A 533 -3.75 -11.62 -32.02
CA ASN A 533 -3.96 -12.93 -31.38
C ASN A 533 -3.32 -12.93 -29.98
N PHE A 534 -4.02 -13.42 -28.96
CA PHE A 534 -3.40 -13.60 -27.65
C PHE A 534 -2.28 -14.65 -27.72
N VAL A 535 -2.61 -15.86 -28.17
CA VAL A 535 -1.65 -16.98 -28.22
C VAL A 535 -1.45 -17.48 -29.66
N GLU A 536 -0.21 -17.44 -30.14
CA GLU A 536 0.19 -18.18 -31.35
C GLU A 536 0.82 -19.53 -30.97
N LEU A 537 0.26 -20.61 -31.51
CA LEU A 537 0.75 -21.98 -31.28
C LEU A 537 1.37 -22.56 -32.55
N GLY A 538 2.52 -23.21 -32.38
CA GLY A 538 3.26 -23.89 -33.43
C GLY A 538 4.21 -23.01 -34.26
N SER A 539 5.18 -23.65 -34.91
CA SER A 539 6.16 -23.01 -35.78
C SER A 539 6.69 -23.96 -36.85
N SER A 540 6.65 -23.52 -38.12
CA SER A 540 7.28 -24.27 -39.21
C SER A 540 8.80 -24.23 -39.18
N VAL A 541 9.39 -23.21 -38.53
CA VAL A 541 10.84 -23.01 -38.45
C VAL A 541 11.45 -23.80 -37.29
N TYR A 542 10.74 -23.84 -36.16
CA TYR A 542 11.17 -24.50 -34.93
C TYR A 542 10.02 -25.33 -34.37
N PRO A 543 9.68 -26.47 -35.00
CA PRO A 543 8.48 -27.22 -34.66
C PRO A 543 8.56 -27.85 -33.28
N GLY A 544 7.46 -27.76 -32.53
CA GLY A 544 7.23 -28.50 -31.30
C GLY A 544 6.61 -29.89 -31.54
N SER A 545 6.14 -30.52 -30.46
CA SER A 545 5.44 -31.82 -30.53
C SER A 545 4.58 -32.08 -29.28
N ASN A 546 3.31 -32.46 -29.46
CA ASN A 546 2.44 -33.06 -28.42
C ASN A 546 2.40 -32.28 -27.06
N TYR A 547 2.11 -30.98 -27.07
CA TYR A 547 2.02 -30.12 -25.86
C TYR A 547 0.60 -29.60 -25.62
N THR A 548 0.35 -29.02 -24.44
CA THR A 548 -0.98 -28.49 -24.07
C THR A 548 -0.93 -26.99 -23.77
N ALA A 549 -1.92 -26.25 -24.27
CA ALA A 549 -2.18 -24.85 -23.91
C ALA A 549 -3.58 -24.73 -23.29
N ASN A 550 -3.64 -24.31 -22.03
CA ASN A 550 -4.88 -23.99 -21.32
C ASN A 550 -5.07 -22.47 -21.32
N ILE A 551 -6.12 -21.97 -21.96
CA ILE A 551 -6.41 -20.54 -22.05
C ILE A 551 -7.76 -20.32 -21.35
N ILE A 552 -7.72 -19.79 -20.12
CA ILE A 552 -8.84 -19.84 -19.18
C ILE A 552 -9.16 -18.44 -18.62
N ASN A 553 -10.42 -18.02 -18.64
CA ASN A 553 -10.91 -16.80 -17.97
C ASN A 553 -10.17 -15.50 -18.35
N ASN A 554 -9.62 -15.40 -19.56
CA ASN A 554 -8.93 -14.20 -20.01
C ASN A 554 -9.91 -13.18 -20.60
N THR A 555 -9.60 -11.89 -20.41
CA THR A 555 -10.30 -10.78 -21.04
C THR A 555 -9.49 -10.29 -22.24
N LEU A 556 -10.06 -10.43 -23.43
CA LEU A 556 -9.44 -10.11 -24.70
C LEU A 556 -9.98 -8.79 -25.21
N GLY A 557 -9.13 -7.88 -25.64
CA GLY A 557 -9.48 -6.58 -26.19
C GLY A 557 -10.32 -6.69 -27.46
N ASN A 558 -10.82 -5.56 -27.94
CA ASN A 558 -11.65 -5.55 -29.13
C ASN A 558 -10.87 -6.06 -30.36
N GLY A 559 -11.41 -7.08 -31.02
CA GLY A 559 -10.78 -7.71 -32.18
C GLY A 559 -9.64 -8.68 -31.86
N VAL A 560 -9.32 -8.90 -30.59
CA VAL A 560 -8.27 -9.85 -30.18
C VAL A 560 -8.80 -11.28 -30.21
N ASN A 561 -8.19 -12.13 -31.03
CA ASN A 561 -8.49 -13.55 -31.08
C ASN A 561 -7.85 -14.29 -29.90
N THR A 562 -8.52 -15.31 -29.37
CA THR A 562 -7.98 -16.10 -28.26
C THR A 562 -6.69 -16.85 -28.63
N HIS A 563 -6.66 -17.48 -29.80
CA HIS A 563 -5.47 -18.19 -30.27
C HIS A 563 -5.50 -18.43 -31.78
N ILE A 564 -4.33 -18.76 -32.34
CA ILE A 564 -4.19 -19.35 -33.67
C ILE A 564 -3.27 -20.57 -33.62
N ILE A 565 -3.46 -21.47 -34.59
CA ILE A 565 -2.54 -22.59 -34.84
C ILE A 565 -1.77 -22.28 -36.12
N ALA A 566 -0.53 -21.80 -35.97
CA ALA A 566 0.36 -21.47 -37.08
C ALA A 566 0.99 -22.72 -37.72
N ASN A 567 1.19 -23.79 -36.92
CA ASN A 567 1.62 -25.10 -37.41
C ASN A 567 0.99 -26.20 -36.54
N ASN A 568 0.49 -27.27 -37.15
CA ASN A 568 -0.05 -28.41 -36.40
C ASN A 568 1.09 -29.33 -35.95
N GLU A 569 1.21 -29.46 -34.64
CA GLU A 569 2.24 -30.22 -33.92
C GLU A 569 1.59 -31.21 -32.94
N ASN A 570 0.31 -31.51 -33.15
CA ASN A 570 -0.57 -32.28 -32.26
C ASN A 570 -0.73 -31.66 -30.86
N GLN A 571 -0.71 -30.32 -30.79
CA GLN A 571 -0.99 -29.60 -29.57
C GLN A 571 -2.46 -29.69 -29.18
N ASN A 572 -2.73 -29.80 -27.88
CA ASN A 572 -4.07 -29.73 -27.32
C ASN A 572 -4.36 -28.30 -26.81
N VAL A 573 -5.51 -27.74 -27.17
CA VAL A 573 -5.91 -26.39 -26.77
C VAL A 573 -7.21 -26.45 -25.98
N ASN A 574 -7.13 -26.12 -24.69
CA ASN A 574 -8.28 -26.08 -23.80
C ASN A 574 -8.71 -24.63 -23.59
N LEU A 575 -9.97 -24.32 -23.94
CA LEU A 575 -10.55 -22.99 -23.78
C LEU A 575 -11.68 -23.03 -22.76
N ASN A 576 -11.68 -22.13 -21.79
CA ASN A 576 -12.78 -22.01 -20.83
C ASN A 576 -12.94 -20.58 -20.31
N GLY A 577 -14.17 -20.06 -20.24
CA GLY A 577 -14.48 -18.78 -19.58
C GLY A 577 -13.84 -17.51 -20.15
N ASN A 578 -13.11 -17.56 -21.28
CA ASN A 578 -12.55 -16.36 -21.92
C ASN A 578 -13.68 -15.48 -22.48
N VAL A 579 -13.47 -14.16 -22.42
CA VAL A 579 -14.41 -13.16 -22.90
C VAL A 579 -13.71 -12.15 -23.83
N SER A 580 -14.43 -11.64 -24.82
CA SER A 580 -13.96 -10.61 -25.75
C SER A 580 -14.66 -9.28 -25.48
N VAL A 581 -13.90 -8.23 -25.24
CA VAL A 581 -14.38 -6.84 -25.10
C VAL A 581 -14.97 -6.38 -26.42
N ILE A 582 -16.21 -5.88 -26.38
CA ILE A 582 -16.88 -5.31 -27.54
C ILE A 582 -16.75 -3.79 -27.52
N ALA A 583 -16.99 -3.22 -26.34
CA ALA A 583 -16.86 -1.81 -26.04
C ALA A 583 -16.76 -1.64 -24.53
N GLU A 584 -16.69 -0.40 -24.06
CA GLU A 584 -16.69 -0.09 -22.64
C GLU A 584 -17.88 -0.77 -21.92
N GLY A 585 -17.56 -1.47 -20.83
CA GLY A 585 -18.55 -2.11 -19.97
C GLY A 585 -19.27 -3.32 -20.56
N VAL A 586 -18.87 -3.83 -21.74
CA VAL A 586 -19.51 -5.01 -22.36
C VAL A 586 -18.51 -5.95 -22.99
N VAL A 587 -18.70 -7.24 -22.72
CA VAL A 587 -17.94 -8.34 -23.30
C VAL A 587 -18.88 -9.40 -23.89
N LYS A 588 -18.33 -10.29 -24.74
CA LYS A 588 -18.97 -11.53 -25.18
C LYS A 588 -18.22 -12.74 -24.66
N ASP A 589 -18.95 -13.75 -24.19
CA ASP A 589 -18.37 -15.06 -23.91
C ASP A 589 -18.12 -15.87 -25.20
N ALA A 590 -17.49 -17.04 -25.05
CA ALA A 590 -17.22 -17.96 -26.15
C ALA A 590 -18.48 -18.49 -26.87
N ASN A 591 -19.66 -18.41 -26.24
CA ASN A 591 -20.95 -18.78 -26.84
C ASN A 591 -21.62 -17.59 -27.56
N GLY A 592 -20.99 -16.41 -27.54
CA GLY A 592 -21.53 -15.18 -28.09
C GLY A 592 -22.55 -14.47 -27.20
N ASN A 593 -22.67 -14.86 -25.92
CA ASN A 593 -23.56 -14.20 -24.98
C ASN A 593 -22.96 -12.86 -24.54
N TYR A 594 -23.77 -11.80 -24.56
CA TYR A 594 -23.38 -10.48 -24.06
C TYR A 594 -23.39 -10.46 -22.54
N ILE A 595 -22.36 -9.87 -21.95
CA ILE A 595 -22.21 -9.66 -20.51
C ILE A 595 -21.88 -8.18 -20.30
N ALA A 596 -22.75 -7.46 -19.61
CA ALA A 596 -22.57 -6.05 -19.30
C ALA A 596 -22.25 -5.84 -17.81
N SER A 597 -21.36 -4.88 -17.55
CA SER A 597 -20.89 -4.49 -16.22
C SER A 597 -21.19 -3.04 -15.86
N SER A 598 -21.81 -2.28 -16.78
CA SER A 598 -22.24 -0.91 -16.55
C SER A 598 -23.47 -0.54 -17.37
N ASN A 599 -24.08 0.61 -17.09
CA ASN A 599 -25.17 1.17 -17.89
C ASN A 599 -24.72 1.43 -19.34
N GLU A 600 -23.50 1.91 -19.52
CA GLU A 600 -22.90 2.09 -20.86
C GLU A 600 -22.73 0.74 -21.55
N GLY A 601 -22.34 -0.30 -20.81
CA GLY A 601 -22.31 -1.68 -21.28
C GLY A 601 -23.65 -2.18 -21.83
N ILE A 602 -24.77 -1.86 -21.17
CA ILE A 602 -26.12 -2.21 -21.66
C ILE A 602 -26.39 -1.48 -22.98
N THR A 603 -26.09 -0.18 -23.05
CA THR A 603 -26.23 0.62 -24.29
C THR A 603 -25.40 0.06 -25.43
N ASN A 604 -24.15 -0.29 -25.16
CA ASN A 604 -23.22 -0.85 -26.15
C ASN A 604 -23.66 -2.25 -26.61
N ALA A 605 -24.14 -3.11 -25.70
CA ALA A 605 -24.70 -4.40 -26.06
C ALA A 605 -25.89 -4.27 -27.02
N ILE A 606 -26.85 -3.37 -26.71
CA ILE A 606 -28.01 -3.12 -27.56
C ILE A 606 -27.59 -2.56 -28.93
N SER A 607 -26.60 -1.65 -28.95
CA SER A 607 -26.08 -1.05 -30.18
C SER A 607 -25.39 -2.07 -31.08
N ASP A 608 -24.71 -3.06 -30.49
CA ASP A 608 -24.12 -4.20 -31.20
C ASP A 608 -25.16 -5.29 -31.57
N GLY A 609 -26.44 -5.10 -31.22
CA GLY A 609 -27.54 -5.97 -31.65
C GLY A 609 -27.93 -7.06 -30.65
N ALA A 610 -27.53 -6.95 -29.38
CA ALA A 610 -27.90 -7.92 -28.35
C ALA A 610 -29.42 -7.99 -28.14
N THR A 611 -29.94 -9.22 -28.06
CA THR A 611 -31.32 -9.52 -27.62
C THR A 611 -31.37 -10.19 -26.26
N THR A 612 -30.24 -10.72 -25.79
CA THR A 612 -30.06 -11.27 -24.45
C THR A 612 -28.79 -10.66 -23.84
N ILE A 613 -28.90 -10.12 -22.62
CA ILE A 613 -27.82 -9.42 -21.92
C ILE A 613 -27.75 -9.98 -20.51
N ASN A 614 -26.60 -10.55 -20.15
CA ASN A 614 -26.31 -10.93 -18.77
C ASN A 614 -25.71 -9.71 -18.06
N LEU A 615 -26.17 -9.43 -16.85
CA LEU A 615 -25.65 -8.37 -16.01
C LEU A 615 -24.85 -9.00 -14.88
N ILE A 616 -23.59 -8.59 -14.73
CA ILE A 616 -22.81 -8.98 -13.55
C ILE A 616 -23.29 -8.20 -12.31
N GLN A 617 -22.84 -8.61 -11.12
CA GLN A 617 -23.15 -7.92 -9.87
C GLN A 617 -22.97 -6.40 -9.99
N GLY A 618 -24.00 -5.63 -9.63
CA GLY A 618 -23.98 -4.18 -9.81
C GLY A 618 -25.36 -3.52 -9.71
N ASN A 619 -25.34 -2.19 -9.87
CA ASN A 619 -26.54 -1.36 -9.92
C ASN A 619 -26.68 -0.75 -11.31
N TYR A 620 -27.86 -0.89 -11.89
CA TYR A 620 -28.13 -0.55 -13.28
C TYR A 620 -29.38 0.30 -13.42
N VAL A 621 -29.43 1.05 -14.51
CA VAL A 621 -30.62 1.73 -15.01
C VAL A 621 -30.78 1.34 -16.47
N ILE A 622 -32.01 1.03 -16.89
CA ILE A 622 -32.27 0.66 -18.28
C ILE A 622 -32.19 1.91 -19.18
N PRO A 623 -31.31 1.93 -20.20
CA PRO A 623 -31.15 3.09 -21.07
C PRO A 623 -32.31 3.23 -22.07
N SER A 624 -32.54 4.44 -22.59
CA SER A 624 -33.57 4.69 -23.62
C SER A 624 -33.30 4.00 -24.95
N SER A 625 -32.08 3.50 -25.19
CA SER A 625 -31.76 2.66 -26.36
C SER A 625 -32.52 1.32 -26.37
N ALA A 626 -33.08 0.92 -25.21
CA ALA A 626 -33.92 -0.27 -25.08
C ALA A 626 -35.37 -0.08 -25.57
N GLN A 627 -35.81 1.15 -25.89
CA GLN A 627 -37.17 1.44 -26.35
C GLN A 627 -37.54 0.66 -27.62
N GLY A 628 -38.77 0.12 -27.64
CA GLY A 628 -39.33 -0.66 -28.74
C GLY A 628 -38.61 -1.99 -29.02
N LYS A 629 -37.74 -2.46 -28.11
CA LYS A 629 -36.95 -3.69 -28.30
C LYS A 629 -37.63 -4.91 -27.68
N THR A 630 -37.18 -6.09 -28.12
CA THR A 630 -37.44 -7.36 -27.44
C THR A 630 -36.14 -7.81 -26.78
N LEU A 631 -36.09 -7.80 -25.44
CA LEU A 631 -34.87 -8.05 -24.67
C LEU A 631 -35.07 -9.10 -23.59
N THR A 632 -34.04 -9.89 -23.32
CA THR A 632 -33.91 -10.73 -22.13
C THR A 632 -32.74 -10.23 -21.30
N ILE A 633 -32.99 -9.83 -20.05
CA ILE A 633 -32.01 -9.28 -19.12
C ILE A 633 -31.90 -10.24 -17.94
N ILE A 634 -30.71 -10.81 -17.75
CA ILE A 634 -30.48 -11.88 -16.78
C ILE A 634 -29.43 -11.41 -15.78
N GLY A 635 -29.71 -11.46 -14.48
CA GLY A 635 -28.70 -11.23 -13.46
C GLY A 635 -27.85 -12.48 -13.23
N THR A 636 -26.54 -12.32 -13.11
CA THR A 636 -25.65 -13.39 -12.65
C THR A 636 -25.70 -13.49 -11.12
N GLY A 637 -25.70 -14.71 -10.57
CA GLY A 637 -25.72 -14.92 -9.11
C GLY A 637 -27.14 -15.04 -8.56
N THR A 638 -27.39 -14.49 -7.37
CA THR A 638 -28.74 -14.40 -6.81
C THR A 638 -29.42 -13.10 -7.24
N PRO A 639 -30.76 -13.00 -7.16
CA PRO A 639 -31.47 -11.79 -7.58
C PRO A 639 -31.00 -10.51 -6.88
N GLU A 640 -30.46 -10.59 -5.67
CA GLU A 640 -29.98 -9.46 -4.88
C GLU A 640 -28.65 -8.87 -5.36
N ASP A 641 -27.85 -9.64 -6.11
CA ASP A 641 -26.54 -9.25 -6.63
C ASP A 641 -26.67 -8.19 -7.74
N VAL A 642 -27.77 -8.22 -8.49
CA VAL A 642 -28.03 -7.35 -9.63
C VAL A 642 -29.28 -6.51 -9.39
N LYS A 643 -29.10 -5.20 -9.23
CA LYS A 643 -30.18 -4.25 -8.95
C LYS A 643 -30.44 -3.38 -10.17
N VAL A 644 -31.66 -3.41 -10.69
CA VAL A 644 -32.11 -2.57 -11.80
C VAL A 644 -33.10 -1.54 -11.25
N ALA A 645 -32.69 -0.27 -11.24
CA ALA A 645 -33.51 0.81 -10.74
C ALA A 645 -34.50 1.29 -11.80
N VAL A 646 -35.75 1.48 -11.37
CA VAL A 646 -36.79 2.18 -12.14
C VAL A 646 -36.64 3.67 -11.85
N THR A 647 -36.31 4.44 -12.87
CA THR A 647 -36.02 5.87 -12.72
C THR A 647 -36.76 6.67 -13.78
N LYS A 648 -36.95 7.98 -13.62
CA LYS A 648 -37.59 8.79 -14.68
C LYS A 648 -36.62 9.05 -15.83
N VAL A 649 -36.37 8.04 -16.66
CA VAL A 649 -35.56 8.09 -17.88
C VAL A 649 -36.47 8.30 -19.09
N GLY A 650 -36.10 9.21 -20.00
CA GLY A 650 -36.91 9.60 -21.18
C GLY A 650 -37.87 10.77 -20.94
N SER A 651 -38.62 11.18 -21.98
CA SER A 651 -39.51 12.35 -21.94
C SER A 651 -40.99 11.95 -21.76
N GLY A 652 -41.56 12.28 -20.59
CA GLY A 652 -42.99 12.11 -20.29
C GLY A 652 -43.43 12.86 -19.02
N GLY A 653 -44.74 13.10 -18.87
CA GLY A 653 -45.30 13.91 -17.78
C GLY A 653 -45.45 13.13 -16.46
N GLU A 654 -45.69 11.84 -16.57
CA GLU A 654 -45.99 10.89 -15.50
C GLU A 654 -44.73 10.50 -14.70
N ASN A 655 -44.93 9.92 -13.51
CA ASN A 655 -43.87 9.47 -12.61
C ASN A 655 -43.40 8.04 -12.91
N CYS A 656 -43.15 7.72 -14.19
CA CYS A 656 -42.75 6.40 -14.67
C CYS A 656 -41.45 6.43 -15.49
N ASP A 657 -40.88 5.26 -15.72
CA ASP A 657 -39.65 5.06 -16.49
C ASP A 657 -39.99 4.73 -17.95
N TYR A 658 -39.52 5.56 -18.88
CA TYR A 658 -39.73 5.39 -20.33
C TYR A 658 -38.59 4.66 -21.03
N GLY A 659 -37.57 4.16 -20.31
CA GLY A 659 -36.46 3.40 -20.89
C GLY A 659 -36.91 2.16 -21.67
N LEU A 660 -38.06 1.57 -21.31
CA LEU A 660 -38.65 0.39 -21.94
C LEU A 660 -39.96 0.67 -22.69
N ASP A 661 -40.20 1.92 -23.08
CA ASP A 661 -41.41 2.29 -23.79
C ASP A 661 -41.64 1.43 -25.06
N GLY A 662 -42.83 0.82 -25.16
CA GLY A 662 -43.23 -0.04 -26.27
C GLY A 662 -42.46 -1.36 -26.39
N SER A 663 -41.72 -1.75 -25.35
CA SER A 663 -40.82 -2.91 -25.38
C SER A 663 -41.49 -4.20 -24.88
N THR A 664 -40.91 -5.35 -25.24
CA THR A 664 -41.22 -6.64 -24.63
C THR A 664 -39.97 -7.16 -23.93
N VAL A 665 -40.00 -7.30 -22.60
CA VAL A 665 -38.79 -7.61 -21.83
C VAL A 665 -39.00 -8.80 -20.92
N THR A 666 -38.00 -9.69 -20.88
CA THR A 666 -37.87 -10.70 -19.84
C THR A 666 -36.77 -10.27 -18.86
N PHE A 667 -37.09 -10.20 -17.58
CA PHE A 667 -36.14 -10.08 -16.50
C PHE A 667 -36.03 -11.43 -15.76
N GLU A 668 -34.80 -11.87 -15.51
CA GLU A 668 -34.55 -13.13 -14.81
C GLU A 668 -33.47 -12.96 -13.74
N SER A 669 -33.75 -13.41 -12.51
CA SER A 669 -32.81 -13.39 -11.39
C SER A 669 -32.19 -12.02 -11.12
N ILE A 670 -33.03 -10.99 -10.99
CA ILE A 670 -32.61 -9.62 -10.64
C ILE A 670 -33.50 -9.03 -9.55
N THR A 671 -33.03 -7.96 -8.92
CA THR A 671 -33.80 -7.08 -8.06
C THR A 671 -34.20 -5.83 -8.82
N ILE A 672 -35.49 -5.56 -8.95
CA ILE A 672 -36.00 -4.29 -9.43
C ILE A 672 -36.20 -3.37 -8.23
N THR A 673 -35.56 -2.20 -8.25
CA THR A 673 -35.68 -1.21 -7.17
C THR A 673 -36.52 -0.03 -7.61
N THR A 674 -37.52 0.31 -6.81
CA THR A 674 -38.38 1.47 -6.98
C THR A 674 -38.48 2.26 -5.67
N ASN A 675 -39.52 3.08 -5.53
CA ASN A 675 -39.87 3.77 -4.28
C ASN A 675 -41.37 3.63 -4.00
N SER A 676 -41.86 4.28 -2.96
CA SER A 676 -43.26 4.19 -2.53
C SER A 676 -44.21 5.16 -3.28
N SER A 677 -43.76 5.83 -4.35
CA SER A 677 -44.61 6.74 -5.12
C SER A 677 -45.63 5.97 -5.94
N THR A 678 -46.79 6.57 -6.18
CA THR A 678 -47.73 6.06 -7.19
C THR A 678 -47.17 6.27 -8.59
N TYR A 679 -47.60 5.43 -9.54
CA TYR A 679 -47.24 5.50 -10.95
C TYR A 679 -45.78 5.15 -11.30
N ILE A 680 -44.97 4.73 -10.33
CA ILE A 680 -43.59 4.30 -10.60
C ILE A 680 -43.55 2.87 -11.16
N GLY A 681 -42.96 2.70 -12.34
CA GLY A 681 -42.89 1.45 -13.10
C GLY A 681 -42.42 1.70 -14.53
N TYR A 682 -42.20 0.65 -15.33
CA TYR A 682 -41.86 0.82 -16.75
C TYR A 682 -43.09 1.11 -17.60
N ALA A 683 -43.09 2.26 -18.27
CA ALA A 683 -44.20 2.72 -19.10
C ALA A 683 -44.37 1.81 -20.34
N ARG A 684 -45.61 1.37 -20.60
CA ARG A 684 -46.02 0.63 -21.81
C ARG A 684 -45.12 -0.58 -22.16
N CYS A 685 -44.48 -1.18 -21.15
CA CYS A 685 -43.64 -2.36 -21.29
C CYS A 685 -44.45 -3.63 -21.04
N ASN A 686 -44.35 -4.60 -21.96
CA ASN A 686 -44.85 -5.95 -21.73
C ASN A 686 -43.75 -6.78 -21.07
N GLY A 687 -43.94 -7.18 -19.80
CA GLY A 687 -42.89 -7.75 -18.97
C GLY A 687 -43.10 -9.22 -18.61
N THR A 688 -42.04 -10.01 -18.66
CA THR A 688 -41.97 -11.33 -18.00
C THR A 688 -40.88 -11.28 -16.94
N TYR A 689 -41.18 -11.68 -15.72
CA TYR A 689 -40.27 -11.60 -14.58
C TYR A 689 -40.16 -12.99 -13.97
N LYS A 690 -38.95 -13.51 -13.86
CA LYS A 690 -38.68 -14.86 -13.35
C LYS A 690 -37.68 -14.77 -12.21
N ASN A 691 -38.04 -15.31 -11.05
CA ASN A 691 -37.15 -15.33 -9.89
C ASN A 691 -36.62 -13.92 -9.55
N CYS A 692 -37.46 -12.88 -9.69
CA CYS A 692 -37.06 -11.50 -9.41
C CYS A 692 -37.48 -11.08 -8.00
N VAL A 693 -36.75 -10.13 -7.43
CA VAL A 693 -37.17 -9.39 -6.24
C VAL A 693 -37.61 -7.99 -6.66
N ILE A 694 -38.73 -7.50 -6.18
CA ILE A 694 -39.24 -6.16 -6.48
C ILE A 694 -39.39 -5.41 -5.16
N ASN A 695 -38.59 -4.36 -4.99
CA ASN A 695 -38.57 -3.55 -3.76
C ASN A 695 -39.18 -2.17 -4.01
N GLY A 696 -40.28 -1.89 -3.34
CA GLY A 696 -41.10 -0.68 -3.50
C GLY A 696 -42.43 -0.95 -4.22
N THR A 697 -43.14 0.13 -4.54
CA THR A 697 -44.37 0.07 -5.36
C THR A 697 -43.98 -0.15 -6.82
N TYR A 698 -44.67 -1.04 -7.53
CA TYR A 698 -44.43 -1.26 -8.96
C TYR A 698 -45.73 -1.18 -9.77
N THR A 699 -45.80 -0.19 -10.66
CA THR A 699 -46.97 0.12 -11.48
C THR A 699 -46.90 -0.58 -12.82
N LEU A 700 -47.96 -1.32 -13.17
CA LEU A 700 -48.05 -2.08 -14.42
C LEU A 700 -48.80 -1.30 -15.51
N TYR A 701 -48.07 -0.98 -16.57
CA TYR A 701 -48.59 -0.24 -17.74
C TYR A 701 -48.83 -1.13 -18.97
N GLY A 702 -48.23 -2.31 -19.03
CA GLY A 702 -48.39 -3.30 -20.09
C GLY A 702 -48.58 -4.70 -19.52
N ASP A 703 -48.86 -5.66 -20.39
CA ASP A 703 -49.16 -7.03 -19.99
C ASP A 703 -47.95 -7.64 -19.27
N SER A 704 -48.18 -8.27 -18.11
CA SER A 704 -47.11 -8.66 -17.21
C SER A 704 -47.28 -10.04 -16.62
N LYS A 705 -46.22 -10.85 -16.64
CA LYS A 705 -46.19 -12.18 -16.03
C LYS A 705 -45.05 -12.28 -15.03
N PHE A 706 -45.35 -12.74 -13.82
CA PHE A 706 -44.40 -12.93 -12.74
C PHE A 706 -44.41 -14.40 -12.31
N GLU A 707 -43.25 -15.04 -12.31
CA GLU A 707 -43.05 -16.41 -11.85
C GLU A 707 -41.99 -16.45 -10.75
N ARG A 708 -42.32 -17.05 -9.60
CA ARG A 708 -41.41 -17.18 -8.44
C ARG A 708 -40.79 -15.85 -7.99
N CYS A 709 -41.53 -14.74 -8.11
CA CYS A 709 -41.03 -13.42 -7.72
C CYS A 709 -41.38 -13.08 -6.27
N THR A 710 -40.57 -12.25 -5.63
CA THR A 710 -40.83 -11.71 -4.29
C THR A 710 -41.04 -10.20 -4.38
N PHE A 711 -42.08 -9.69 -3.75
CA PHE A 711 -42.40 -8.27 -3.68
C PHE A 711 -42.29 -7.78 -2.24
N ASN A 712 -41.61 -6.66 -2.01
CA ASN A 712 -41.43 -6.08 -0.68
C ASN A 712 -41.79 -4.60 -0.71
N VAL A 713 -42.68 -4.19 0.18
CA VAL A 713 -43.02 -2.79 0.41
C VAL A 713 -43.37 -2.57 1.88
N SER A 714 -43.23 -1.34 2.37
CA SER A 714 -43.66 -0.91 3.70
C SER A 714 -44.38 0.43 3.62
N GLY A 715 -45.29 0.69 4.55
CA GLY A 715 -46.12 1.89 4.62
C GLY A 715 -47.44 1.79 3.85
N ASP A 716 -48.09 2.95 3.66
CA ASP A 716 -49.45 3.05 3.13
C ASP A 716 -49.56 2.91 1.60
N VAL A 717 -48.92 1.89 1.03
CA VAL A 717 -48.74 1.70 -0.42
C VAL A 717 -48.84 0.24 -0.82
N TYR A 718 -49.09 -0.02 -2.11
CA TYR A 718 -49.23 -1.37 -2.65
C TYR A 718 -47.91 -1.90 -3.22
N ASN A 719 -47.65 -3.21 -3.14
CA ASN A 719 -46.57 -3.82 -3.91
C ASN A 719 -46.81 -3.63 -5.42
N ILE A 720 -48.02 -3.95 -5.88
CA ILE A 720 -48.43 -3.83 -7.28
C ILE A 720 -49.59 -2.87 -7.41
N TRP A 721 -49.46 -1.95 -8.36
CA TRP A 721 -50.53 -1.05 -8.79
C TRP A 721 -50.75 -1.27 -10.29
N THR A 722 -51.97 -1.48 -10.77
CA THR A 722 -52.23 -1.51 -12.23
C THR A 722 -52.70 -0.16 -12.75
N TRP A 723 -52.37 0.16 -14.00
CA TRP A 723 -52.88 1.38 -14.65
C TRP A 723 -53.22 1.17 -16.13
N GLY A 724 -52.35 0.46 -16.85
CA GLY A 724 -52.53 0.20 -18.30
C GLY A 724 -52.54 -1.28 -18.69
N ALA A 725 -52.11 -2.17 -17.78
CA ALA A 725 -51.98 -3.59 -18.03
C ALA A 725 -53.35 -4.26 -18.21
N LYS A 726 -53.50 -5.07 -19.26
CA LYS A 726 -54.75 -5.79 -19.55
C LYS A 726 -54.70 -7.23 -19.06
N ASN A 727 -53.53 -7.85 -19.12
CA ASN A 727 -53.33 -9.23 -18.71
C ASN A 727 -52.19 -9.30 -17.69
N MET A 728 -52.49 -9.78 -16.49
CA MET A 728 -51.49 -10.00 -15.44
C MET A 728 -51.56 -11.42 -14.91
N GLU A 729 -50.41 -12.09 -14.80
CA GLU A 729 -50.27 -13.41 -14.19
C GLU A 729 -49.21 -13.38 -13.09
N PHE A 730 -49.55 -13.91 -11.92
CA PHE A 730 -48.63 -14.16 -10.81
C PHE A 730 -48.68 -15.64 -10.46
N ASP A 731 -47.55 -16.33 -10.59
CA ASP A 731 -47.43 -17.77 -10.33
C ASP A 731 -46.29 -18.02 -9.33
N ARG A 732 -46.65 -18.61 -8.18
CA ARG A 732 -45.71 -18.95 -7.09
C ARG A 732 -44.94 -17.73 -6.55
N CYS A 733 -45.58 -16.56 -6.52
CA CYS A 733 -44.99 -15.32 -6.02
C CYS A 733 -45.28 -15.10 -4.53
N THR A 734 -44.41 -14.34 -3.86
CA THR A 734 -44.58 -13.92 -2.46
C THR A 734 -44.71 -12.40 -2.38
N PHE A 735 -45.75 -11.91 -1.70
CA PHE A 735 -45.99 -10.49 -1.48
C PHE A 735 -45.84 -10.17 0.00
N ASN A 736 -44.94 -9.23 0.32
CA ASN A 736 -44.72 -8.73 1.67
C ASN A 736 -45.07 -7.24 1.69
N SER A 737 -46.04 -6.86 2.52
CA SER A 737 -46.56 -5.49 2.63
C SER A 737 -47.05 -5.19 4.06
N ASP A 738 -47.42 -3.95 4.35
CA ASP A 738 -48.05 -3.56 5.62
C ASP A 738 -49.59 -3.52 5.52
N GLY A 739 -50.19 -4.46 4.78
CA GLY A 739 -51.64 -4.57 4.62
C GLY A 739 -52.18 -4.17 3.24
N LYS A 740 -51.30 -3.89 2.27
CA LYS A 740 -51.65 -3.52 0.90
C LYS A 740 -50.73 -4.23 -0.11
N ALA A 741 -51.18 -5.34 -0.69
CA ALA A 741 -50.36 -6.07 -1.67
C ALA A 741 -50.65 -5.67 -3.13
N LEU A 742 -51.87 -5.91 -3.62
CA LEU A 742 -52.18 -5.73 -5.04
C LEU A 742 -53.43 -4.87 -5.23
N LEU A 743 -53.29 -3.78 -5.98
CA LEU A 743 -54.40 -2.93 -6.40
C LEU A 743 -54.65 -3.08 -7.90
N LEU A 744 -55.77 -3.70 -8.25
CA LEU A 744 -56.34 -3.66 -9.59
C LEU A 744 -57.10 -2.34 -9.77
N TYR A 745 -56.45 -1.42 -10.46
CA TYR A 745 -56.96 -0.10 -10.82
C TYR A 745 -56.77 0.10 -12.32
N GLN A 746 -57.77 0.64 -13.02
CA GLN A 746 -57.66 0.87 -14.45
C GLN A 746 -58.41 2.14 -14.84
N GLU A 747 -57.81 2.91 -15.73
CA GLU A 747 -58.48 3.97 -16.47
C GLU A 747 -58.94 3.45 -17.84
N GLY A 748 -60.15 3.82 -18.27
CA GLY A 748 -60.70 3.47 -19.58
C GLY A 748 -61.70 2.31 -19.57
N THR A 749 -61.93 1.72 -20.74
CA THR A 749 -62.95 0.67 -20.96
C THR A 749 -62.36 -0.72 -21.19
N ASN A 750 -61.06 -0.90 -20.90
CA ASN A 750 -60.39 -2.18 -21.10
C ASN A 750 -60.97 -3.28 -20.20
N THR A 751 -60.97 -4.51 -20.71
CA THR A 751 -61.08 -5.70 -19.88
C THR A 751 -59.71 -6.00 -19.27
N VAL A 752 -59.68 -6.14 -17.95
CA VAL A 752 -58.50 -6.45 -17.14
C VAL A 752 -58.63 -7.88 -16.63
N ASN A 753 -57.65 -8.71 -16.95
CA ASN A 753 -57.58 -10.11 -16.57
C ASN A 753 -56.44 -10.31 -15.58
N LEU A 754 -56.76 -10.72 -14.36
CA LEU A 754 -55.80 -11.10 -13.33
C LEU A 754 -55.86 -12.61 -13.09
N THR A 755 -54.69 -13.26 -13.13
CA THR A 755 -54.51 -14.64 -12.68
C THR A 755 -53.50 -14.70 -11.56
N VAL A 756 -53.87 -15.28 -10.41
CA VAL A 756 -52.98 -15.51 -9.26
C VAL A 756 -52.99 -17.00 -8.92
N LYS A 757 -51.82 -17.63 -8.95
CA LYS A 757 -51.66 -19.08 -8.77
C LYS A 757 -50.60 -19.38 -7.73
N SER A 758 -50.95 -20.13 -6.69
CA SER A 758 -50.01 -20.63 -5.69
C SER A 758 -49.15 -19.53 -5.04
N CYS A 759 -49.71 -18.33 -4.87
CA CYS A 759 -49.00 -17.19 -4.28
C CYS A 759 -49.16 -17.14 -2.76
N ILE A 760 -48.29 -16.38 -2.10
CA ILE A 760 -48.33 -16.12 -0.66
C ILE A 760 -48.43 -14.60 -0.46
N PHE A 761 -49.42 -14.16 0.31
CA PHE A 761 -49.59 -12.77 0.72
C PHE A 761 -49.33 -12.65 2.22
N ASN A 762 -48.35 -11.83 2.60
CA ASN A 762 -47.96 -11.56 3.98
C ASN A 762 -48.17 -10.09 4.31
N ASP A 763 -49.04 -9.85 5.29
CA ASP A 763 -49.12 -8.58 5.99
C ASP A 763 -48.16 -8.60 7.18
N ASN A 764 -47.15 -7.74 7.14
CA ASN A 764 -46.13 -7.57 8.18
C ASN A 764 -46.63 -6.70 9.35
N GLY A 765 -47.84 -6.14 9.23
CA GLY A 765 -48.36 -5.15 10.16
C GLY A 765 -47.75 -3.77 9.90
N GLY A 766 -48.56 -2.72 10.03
CA GLY A 766 -48.09 -1.34 9.84
C GLY A 766 -49.20 -0.38 9.44
N LEU A 767 -50.30 -0.89 8.89
CA LEU A 767 -51.53 -0.14 8.70
C LEU A 767 -52.63 -0.62 9.63
N THR A 768 -53.49 0.32 10.04
CA THR A 768 -54.72 0.05 10.78
C THR A 768 -55.95 0.04 9.85
N SER A 769 -55.75 0.33 8.56
CA SER A 769 -56.82 0.33 7.57
C SER A 769 -57.20 -1.10 7.17
N LYS A 770 -58.50 -1.40 7.17
CA LYS A 770 -59.00 -2.73 6.80
C LYS A 770 -58.96 -2.92 5.30
N LYS A 771 -57.97 -3.66 4.80
CA LYS A 771 -57.79 -3.95 3.37
C LYS A 771 -57.55 -5.44 3.16
N ALA A 772 -58.14 -5.95 2.08
CA ALA A 772 -57.89 -7.29 1.59
C ALA A 772 -56.56 -7.32 0.82
N ALA A 773 -56.00 -8.52 0.62
CA ALA A 773 -54.75 -8.69 -0.11
C ALA A 773 -54.83 -8.18 -1.57
N ILE A 774 -55.97 -8.39 -2.22
CA ILE A 774 -56.27 -7.91 -3.59
C ILE A 774 -57.43 -6.91 -3.54
N GLU A 775 -57.16 -5.65 -3.81
CA GLU A 775 -58.17 -4.60 -3.90
C GLU A 775 -58.52 -4.31 -5.36
N ILE A 776 -59.81 -4.20 -5.68
CA ILE A 776 -60.28 -4.01 -7.05
C ILE A 776 -61.20 -2.78 -7.11
N GLY A 777 -60.89 -1.83 -7.99
CA GLY A 777 -61.67 -0.60 -8.10
C GLY A 777 -61.41 0.22 -9.37
N ASP A 778 -62.34 1.11 -9.70
CA ASP A 778 -62.30 1.99 -10.87
C ASP A 778 -61.49 3.27 -10.61
N ALA A 779 -60.80 3.74 -11.64
CA ALA A 779 -60.26 5.10 -11.63
C ALA A 779 -61.36 6.17 -11.69
N SER A 780 -61.18 7.28 -10.97
CA SER A 780 -62.18 8.35 -10.80
C SER A 780 -62.55 9.14 -12.07
N TYR A 781 -62.10 8.73 -13.27
CA TYR A 781 -62.18 9.49 -14.53
C TYR A 781 -63.38 9.10 -15.43
N GLY A 782 -64.38 8.39 -14.91
CA GLY A 782 -65.69 8.21 -15.56
C GLY A 782 -65.77 7.16 -16.69
N ALA A 783 -64.69 6.45 -17.00
CA ALA A 783 -64.71 5.28 -17.88
C ALA A 783 -64.81 3.97 -17.05
N THR A 784 -65.54 2.98 -17.56
CA THR A 784 -65.94 1.79 -16.80
C THR A 784 -65.26 0.52 -17.35
N PRO A 785 -64.15 0.05 -16.74
CA PRO A 785 -63.50 -1.21 -17.11
C PRO A 785 -64.30 -2.44 -16.65
N THR A 786 -63.91 -3.61 -17.17
CA THR A 786 -64.40 -4.94 -16.71
C THR A 786 -63.22 -5.71 -16.13
N TYR A 787 -63.40 -6.36 -14.98
CA TYR A 787 -62.37 -7.13 -14.31
C TYR A 787 -62.72 -8.62 -14.28
N ASN A 788 -61.80 -9.46 -14.75
CA ASN A 788 -61.86 -10.92 -14.60
C ASN A 788 -60.70 -11.35 -13.69
N VAL A 789 -61.01 -11.88 -12.51
CA VAL A 789 -60.02 -12.29 -11.51
C VAL A 789 -60.13 -13.78 -11.26
N THR A 790 -59.03 -14.49 -11.46
CA THR A 790 -58.91 -15.92 -11.14
C THR A 790 -57.81 -16.11 -10.11
N VAL A 791 -58.14 -16.67 -8.95
CA VAL A 791 -57.19 -17.00 -7.89
C VAL A 791 -57.25 -18.50 -7.58
N SER A 792 -56.11 -19.15 -7.42
CA SER A 792 -56.05 -20.57 -7.05
C SER A 792 -54.84 -20.91 -6.20
N GLY A 793 -55.03 -21.75 -5.18
CA GLY A 793 -53.94 -22.29 -4.33
C GLY A 793 -53.18 -21.24 -3.52
N THR A 794 -53.77 -20.07 -3.26
CA THR A 794 -53.11 -18.92 -2.64
C THR A 794 -53.27 -18.92 -1.12
N THR A 795 -52.22 -18.51 -0.40
CA THR A 795 -52.24 -18.32 1.07
C THR A 795 -52.23 -16.82 1.42
N VAL A 796 -53.03 -16.42 2.41
CA VAL A 796 -53.14 -15.02 2.88
C VAL A 796 -52.94 -14.96 4.40
N ASN A 797 -51.97 -14.17 4.85
CA ASN A 797 -51.58 -14.03 6.25
C ASN A 797 -51.72 -12.57 6.71
N GLY A 798 -52.45 -12.33 7.79
CA GLY A 798 -52.49 -11.03 8.50
C GLY A 798 -53.47 -9.97 7.96
N TYR A 799 -53.87 -10.02 6.69
CA TYR A 799 -54.81 -9.05 6.08
C TYR A 799 -56.20 -9.03 6.72
N GLU A 800 -56.94 -7.93 6.50
CA GLU A 800 -58.28 -7.71 7.05
C GLU A 800 -59.38 -7.71 5.97
N ILE A 801 -60.63 -7.85 6.39
CA ILE A 801 -61.79 -7.74 5.48
C ILE A 801 -62.02 -6.27 5.17
N ASN A 802 -61.99 -5.90 3.89
CA ASN A 802 -62.31 -4.53 3.47
C ASN A 802 -63.80 -4.22 3.75
N ASN A 803 -64.04 -3.19 4.56
CA ASN A 803 -65.36 -2.69 4.92
C ASN A 803 -65.75 -1.39 4.18
N GLU A 804 -64.88 -0.89 3.29
CA GLU A 804 -65.13 0.21 2.37
C GLU A 804 -65.53 -0.34 0.98
N GLY A 805 -66.75 -0.04 0.54
CA GLY A 805 -67.31 -0.59 -0.70
C GLY A 805 -68.21 -1.81 -0.43
N PHE A 806 -68.19 -2.81 -1.32
CA PHE A 806 -68.93 -4.06 -1.15
C PHE A 806 -68.10 -5.03 -0.31
N ASN A 807 -68.61 -5.37 0.88
CA ASN A 807 -67.96 -6.31 1.79
C ASN A 807 -68.05 -7.74 1.22
N THR A 808 -66.90 -8.32 0.92
CA THR A 808 -66.76 -9.66 0.32
C THR A 808 -66.71 -10.78 1.36
N GLY A 809 -66.59 -10.46 2.66
CA GLY A 809 -66.47 -11.43 3.75
C GLY A 809 -65.14 -12.19 3.80
N THR A 810 -64.13 -11.78 3.02
CA THR A 810 -62.82 -12.44 2.92
C THR A 810 -61.67 -11.45 3.00
N THR A 811 -60.51 -11.91 3.45
CA THR A 811 -59.26 -11.15 3.50
C THR A 811 -58.47 -11.26 2.18
N LEU A 812 -58.88 -12.13 1.25
CA LEU A 812 -58.18 -12.37 -0.01
C LEU A 812 -58.45 -11.29 -1.05
N TRP A 813 -59.70 -10.86 -1.22
CA TRP A 813 -60.06 -9.86 -2.23
C TRP A 813 -61.18 -8.92 -1.75
N GLY A 814 -61.16 -7.67 -2.24
CA GLY A 814 -62.13 -6.63 -1.92
C GLY A 814 -62.67 -5.90 -3.17
N ASN A 815 -63.97 -5.60 -3.17
CA ASN A 815 -64.63 -4.78 -4.20
C ASN A 815 -64.79 -3.34 -3.69
N LYS A 816 -63.72 -2.55 -3.84
CA LYS A 816 -63.55 -1.22 -3.25
C LYS A 816 -64.62 -0.21 -3.69
N ASN A 817 -65.11 -0.32 -4.93
CA ASN A 817 -66.07 0.63 -5.50
C ASN A 817 -67.50 0.08 -5.64
N SER A 818 -67.81 -1.07 -5.01
CA SER A 818 -69.13 -1.72 -5.10
C SER A 818 -69.58 -1.95 -6.55
N MET A 819 -68.65 -2.34 -7.43
CA MET A 819 -68.91 -2.59 -8.84
C MET A 819 -69.89 -3.76 -9.00
N PRO A 820 -70.84 -3.70 -9.96
CA PRO A 820 -71.81 -4.79 -10.20
C PRO A 820 -71.16 -6.04 -10.83
N ALA A 821 -71.80 -7.20 -10.67
CA ALA A 821 -71.34 -8.50 -11.19
C ALA A 821 -71.14 -8.56 -12.72
N GLU A 822 -71.82 -7.68 -13.47
CA GLU A 822 -71.60 -7.55 -14.92
C GLU A 822 -70.25 -6.92 -15.29
N ARG A 823 -69.56 -6.32 -14.30
CA ARG A 823 -68.29 -5.61 -14.46
C ARG A 823 -67.13 -6.21 -13.66
N LEU A 824 -67.43 -7.10 -12.73
CA LEU A 824 -66.43 -7.80 -11.92
C LEU A 824 -66.83 -9.27 -11.84
N ASN A 825 -65.96 -10.14 -12.34
CA ASN A 825 -66.10 -11.59 -12.28
C ASN A 825 -64.92 -12.18 -11.50
N VAL A 826 -65.19 -12.85 -10.40
CA VAL A 826 -64.17 -13.40 -9.50
C VAL A 826 -64.35 -14.90 -9.34
N THR A 827 -63.32 -15.66 -9.72
CA THR A 827 -63.25 -17.11 -9.54
C THR A 827 -62.13 -17.47 -8.57
N ILE A 828 -62.47 -18.17 -7.50
CA ILE A 828 -61.53 -18.64 -6.47
C ILE A 828 -61.56 -20.17 -6.43
N ASP A 829 -60.41 -20.81 -6.61
CA ASP A 829 -60.24 -22.27 -6.61
C ASP A 829 -61.27 -23.01 -7.51
N GLY A 830 -61.56 -22.42 -8.67
CA GLY A 830 -62.50 -22.96 -9.66
C GLY A 830 -63.98 -22.67 -9.40
N VAL A 831 -64.31 -21.93 -8.33
CA VAL A 831 -65.68 -21.53 -7.98
C VAL A 831 -65.87 -20.03 -8.27
N ASN A 832 -66.91 -19.67 -9.03
CA ASN A 832 -67.31 -18.27 -9.21
C ASN A 832 -67.97 -17.75 -7.92
N VAL A 833 -67.43 -16.67 -7.34
CA VAL A 833 -67.85 -16.09 -6.05
C VAL A 833 -68.47 -14.69 -6.17
N TYR A 834 -68.35 -14.04 -7.32
CA TYR A 834 -68.93 -12.72 -7.63
C TYR A 834 -68.99 -12.56 -9.15
#